data_AF-A0A8S9ZVW9-F1
#
_entry.id   AF-A0A8S9ZVW9-F1
#
_cell.length_a   1.000
_cell.length_b   1.000
_cell.length_c   1.000
_cell.angle_alpha   90.00
_cell.angle_beta   90.00
_cell.angle_gamma   90.00
#
_symmetry.space_group_name_H-M   'P 1'
#
loop_
_entity.id
_entity.type
_entity.pdbx_description
1 polymer ?
#
loop_
_entity_poly.entity_id
_entity_poly.type
_entity_poly.pdbx_seq_one_letter_code
_entity_poly.pdbx_strand_id
1 'polypeptide(L)'
;MDTSEHLEEEYFSPLFKDCSIKAASTAFDYIFGLYGRSNGLVNQSQLGLSAKIYSILSERVKIQFILFLRGLLHVNFKYWDISKVFTKFLLKNVETITLFVHDIIACCRDITLTDGNALSEVFCPVLDILRFLAIHSNMMKRFEGHHLSLLVALLEIKMSNNTRPLANLLVSRPDFHPKKLITNFKGREFVHSSFLGPFFAFSVAGKQSHLYEFCFDHNEMLFNYDDMENKGSKISEFQTQLRMMRIKMHQIFHSLIVNSSTRSQTLEYISEIFLTNKKLSQIQVEYEQLANPTAILNLLSILLDFDKIPVEKIQDDYIYHPKCRIKLTSMNTLKMDSDMVETYCSSIDLSYTPSFNTECFYLTIAFMGISMTTMINNLSRMDRHIYEIRRQLREAEEQLQKKGQSSVYLNRVKAIIQRTKELLKRFTLSNVCYDCLINDHDFLSKCAHFTNKVLRLYLRSIMPDSGVDPFSFKPCIERFTALPEVFLETAVEFLHFLLENPNRSKVLTENVLDYPRLILHLIVNLPLVRNPFLASKIVNILYSICPNVPSTNSLLLYRQIMNDKIAVDNLFPVLVKFYADVESTGSHTEFYDKFNIRRNIQVIFRFMWVDLTHRKTLVQFAEKSSPDFCRFLNMVINDTTFLLDESLEKLKKINEIETQLSNETVWNSLSEEERQHRTEMLSDAKRQVRIWLSFGTETMELFLSLTGDAPQISSGGTWRSCCCYA
;
A
#
# COMPACT_ATOMS: atom_id res chain seq x y z
N MET A 1 16.92 -41.04 10.18
CA MET A 1 15.53 -40.61 10.46
C MET A 1 15.36 -39.32 9.71
N ASP A 2 14.79 -39.43 8.52
CA ASP A 2 14.76 -38.37 7.52
C ASP A 2 13.91 -37.20 8.00
N THR A 3 14.46 -35.99 7.88
CA THR A 3 13.79 -34.72 8.17
C THR A 3 12.52 -34.52 7.32
N SER A 4 12.33 -35.28 6.24
CA SER A 4 11.12 -35.29 5.41
C SER A 4 9.93 -35.97 6.10
N GLU A 5 10.13 -37.01 6.92
CA GLU A 5 9.02 -37.75 7.55
C GLU A 5 8.38 -36.98 8.71
N HIS A 6 9.17 -36.21 9.47
CA HIS A 6 8.64 -35.39 10.57
C HIS A 6 7.86 -34.15 10.10
N LEU A 7 8.17 -33.60 8.91
CA LEU A 7 7.44 -32.46 8.32
C LEU A 7 6.09 -32.89 7.73
N GLU A 8 5.98 -34.13 7.23
CA GLU A 8 4.73 -34.70 6.70
C GLU A 8 3.61 -34.79 7.76
N GLU A 9 3.94 -34.98 9.04
CA GLU A 9 2.97 -35.19 10.11
C GLU A 9 2.32 -33.91 10.64
N GLU A 10 2.83 -32.71 10.34
CA GLU A 10 2.26 -31.46 10.86
C GLU A 10 1.51 -30.62 9.81
N TYR A 11 1.94 -30.63 8.55
CA TYR A 11 1.35 -29.79 7.50
C TYR A 11 0.16 -30.48 6.78
N PHE A 12 0.22 -31.80 6.63
CA PHE A 12 -0.75 -32.60 5.87
C PHE A 12 -1.69 -33.46 6.76
N SER A 13 -1.38 -33.57 8.05
CA SER A 13 -1.97 -34.55 8.97
C SER A 13 -3.50 -34.61 9.07
N PRO A 14 -4.26 -33.50 9.15
CA PRO A 14 -5.71 -33.62 9.28
C PRO A 14 -6.39 -34.13 8.00
N LEU A 15 -5.78 -33.93 6.82
CA LEU A 15 -6.41 -34.25 5.54
C LEU A 15 -6.16 -35.69 5.10
N PHE A 16 -5.01 -36.25 5.47
CA PHE A 16 -4.47 -37.50 4.90
C PHE A 16 -4.34 -38.66 5.90
N LYS A 17 -4.87 -38.54 7.13
CA LYS A 17 -4.78 -39.57 8.19
C LYS A 17 -5.93 -40.59 8.23
N ASP A 18 -6.96 -40.46 7.40
CA ASP A 18 -8.14 -41.36 7.44
C ASP A 18 -7.85 -42.78 6.94
N CYS A 19 -8.41 -43.81 7.59
CA CYS A 19 -8.26 -45.22 7.21
C CYS A 19 -8.79 -45.55 5.79
N SER A 20 -9.77 -44.80 5.26
CA SER A 20 -10.29 -44.96 3.88
C SER A 20 -9.24 -44.62 2.81
N ILE A 21 -8.25 -43.79 3.16
CA ILE A 21 -7.20 -43.34 2.25
C ILE A 21 -6.22 -44.48 1.95
N LYS A 22 -6.06 -45.46 2.85
CA LYS A 22 -5.15 -46.60 2.63
C LYS A 22 -5.58 -47.45 1.44
N ALA A 23 -6.88 -47.78 1.33
CA ALA A 23 -7.39 -48.57 0.21
C ALA A 23 -7.27 -47.82 -1.13
N ALA A 24 -7.61 -46.53 -1.14
CA ALA A 24 -7.42 -45.67 -2.31
C ALA A 24 -5.94 -45.52 -2.69
N SER A 25 -5.03 -45.45 -1.71
CA SER A 25 -3.57 -45.39 -1.94
C SER A 25 -3.07 -46.67 -2.60
N THR A 26 -3.41 -47.84 -2.05
CA THR A 26 -3.00 -49.13 -2.64
C THR A 26 -3.53 -49.29 -4.07
N ALA A 27 -4.78 -48.90 -4.32
CA ALA A 27 -5.36 -48.94 -5.66
C ALA A 27 -4.64 -47.96 -6.62
N PHE A 28 -4.37 -46.74 -6.16
CA PHE A 28 -3.61 -45.75 -6.93
C PHE A 28 -2.21 -46.27 -7.27
N ASP A 29 -1.46 -46.78 -6.29
CA ASP A 29 -0.10 -47.29 -6.48
C ASP A 29 -0.05 -48.46 -7.48
N TYR A 30 -1.06 -49.34 -7.44
CA TYR A 30 -1.20 -50.43 -8.39
C TYR A 30 -1.41 -49.93 -9.83
N ILE A 31 -2.38 -49.05 -10.04
CA ILE A 31 -2.73 -48.56 -11.38
C ILE A 31 -1.63 -47.62 -11.93
N PHE A 32 -1.06 -46.76 -11.08
CA PHE A 32 0.08 -45.92 -11.43
C PHE A 32 1.32 -46.76 -11.78
N GLY A 33 1.57 -47.84 -11.03
CA GLY A 33 2.62 -48.81 -11.37
C GLY A 33 2.40 -49.50 -12.72
N LEU A 34 1.15 -49.85 -13.06
CA LEU A 34 0.81 -50.37 -14.39
C LEU A 34 1.04 -49.33 -15.49
N TYR A 35 0.64 -48.08 -15.24
CA TYR A 35 0.86 -46.96 -16.15
C TYR A 35 2.36 -46.82 -16.46
N GLY A 36 3.21 -46.74 -15.43
CA GLY A 36 4.66 -46.61 -15.59
C GLY A 36 5.28 -47.79 -16.36
N ARG A 37 4.91 -49.04 -16.03
CA ARG A 37 5.39 -50.23 -16.73
C ARG A 37 4.96 -50.25 -18.21
N SER A 38 3.70 -49.94 -18.48
CA SER A 38 3.16 -49.95 -19.86
C SER A 38 3.84 -48.92 -20.75
N ASN A 39 4.08 -47.70 -20.24
CA ASN A 39 4.84 -46.67 -20.96
C ASN A 39 6.31 -47.05 -21.14
N GLY A 40 6.92 -47.70 -20.15
CA GLY A 40 8.28 -48.24 -20.27
C GLY A 40 8.42 -49.27 -21.40
N LEU A 41 7.44 -50.17 -21.55
CA LEU A 41 7.42 -51.16 -22.63
C LEU A 41 7.30 -50.51 -24.02
N VAL A 42 6.48 -49.48 -24.17
CA VAL A 42 6.35 -48.72 -25.43
C VAL A 42 7.69 -48.08 -25.81
N ASN A 43 8.37 -47.45 -24.86
CA ASN A 43 9.66 -46.78 -25.10
C ASN A 43 10.79 -47.76 -25.46
N GLN A 44 10.71 -49.02 -25.02
CA GLN A 44 11.71 -50.05 -25.31
C GLN A 44 11.45 -50.77 -26.65
N SER A 45 10.23 -50.76 -27.17
CA SER A 45 9.87 -51.44 -28.42
C SER A 45 9.98 -50.51 -29.63
N GLN A 46 10.84 -50.83 -30.59
CA GLN A 46 11.09 -49.95 -31.74
C GLN A 46 10.27 -50.30 -33.00
N LEU A 47 10.00 -51.58 -33.30
CA LEU A 47 9.27 -52.00 -34.50
C LEU A 47 8.54 -53.36 -34.30
N GLY A 48 7.43 -53.58 -35.02
CA GLY A 48 6.73 -54.89 -35.12
C GLY A 48 5.40 -55.00 -34.36
N LEU A 49 4.83 -56.21 -34.32
CA LEU A 49 3.53 -56.51 -33.69
C LEU A 49 3.51 -56.18 -32.18
N SER A 50 4.63 -56.41 -31.49
CA SER A 50 4.81 -56.12 -30.07
C SER A 50 4.67 -54.62 -29.76
N ALA A 51 5.27 -53.75 -30.58
CA ALA A 51 5.14 -52.30 -30.42
C ALA A 51 3.68 -51.84 -30.55
N LYS A 52 2.93 -52.43 -31.50
CA LYS A 52 1.49 -52.14 -31.67
C LYS A 52 0.67 -52.62 -30.47
N ILE A 53 0.95 -53.81 -29.94
CA ILE A 53 0.28 -54.35 -28.74
C ILE A 53 0.57 -53.48 -27.52
N TYR A 54 1.83 -53.08 -27.31
CA TYR A 54 2.21 -52.24 -26.18
C TYR A 54 1.60 -50.84 -26.26
N SER A 55 1.49 -50.27 -27.46
CA SER A 55 0.79 -49.00 -27.66
C SER A 55 -0.68 -49.10 -27.27
N ILE A 56 -1.40 -50.14 -27.72
CA ILE A 56 -2.80 -50.37 -27.34
C ILE A 56 -2.92 -50.60 -25.83
N LEU A 57 -2.02 -51.40 -25.24
CA LEU A 57 -2.02 -51.68 -23.81
C LEU A 57 -1.81 -50.41 -22.98
N SER A 58 -0.82 -49.59 -23.36
CA SER A 58 -0.54 -48.30 -22.73
C SER A 58 -1.78 -47.40 -22.79
N GLU A 59 -2.40 -47.24 -23.95
CA GLU A 59 -3.63 -46.44 -24.12
C GLU A 59 -4.78 -46.94 -23.22
N ARG A 60 -5.00 -48.26 -23.14
CA ARG A 60 -6.03 -48.84 -22.27
C ARG A 60 -5.73 -48.63 -20.79
N VAL A 61 -4.48 -48.77 -20.36
CA VAL A 61 -4.07 -48.50 -18.98
C VAL A 61 -4.26 -47.02 -18.63
N LYS A 62 -3.95 -46.11 -19.56
CA LYS A 62 -4.20 -44.66 -19.40
C LYS A 62 -5.69 -44.37 -19.19
N ILE A 63 -6.57 -44.96 -19.99
CA ILE A 63 -8.02 -44.80 -19.84
C ILE A 63 -8.47 -45.32 -18.48
N GLN A 64 -8.03 -46.52 -18.06
CA GLN A 64 -8.39 -47.08 -16.76
C GLN A 64 -7.91 -46.18 -15.60
N PHE A 65 -6.71 -45.61 -15.73
CA PHE A 65 -6.20 -44.66 -14.75
C PHE A 65 -7.05 -43.39 -14.70
N ILE A 66 -7.50 -42.85 -15.83
CA ILE A 66 -8.42 -41.69 -15.85
C ILE A 66 -9.76 -42.06 -15.24
N LEU A 67 -10.36 -43.20 -15.58
CA LEU A 67 -11.61 -43.66 -14.99
C LEU A 67 -11.49 -43.83 -13.47
N PHE A 68 -10.33 -44.33 -12.99
CA PHE A 68 -10.01 -44.38 -11.56
C PHE A 68 -9.99 -42.98 -10.95
N LEU A 69 -9.24 -42.04 -11.55
CA LEU A 69 -9.14 -40.66 -11.05
C LEU A 69 -10.48 -39.93 -11.05
N ARG A 70 -11.38 -40.24 -12.00
CA ARG A 70 -12.77 -39.75 -12.06
C ARG A 70 -13.69 -40.41 -11.02
N GLY A 71 -13.20 -41.36 -10.24
CA GLY A 71 -13.99 -42.09 -9.25
C GLY A 71 -14.96 -43.09 -9.86
N LEU A 72 -14.80 -43.49 -11.12
CA LEU A 72 -15.72 -44.42 -11.80
C LEU A 72 -15.39 -45.90 -11.54
N LEU A 73 -14.23 -46.19 -10.93
CA LEU A 73 -13.76 -47.55 -10.61
C LEU A 73 -13.77 -47.86 -9.09
N HIS A 74 -14.61 -47.18 -8.32
CA HIS A 74 -14.59 -47.26 -6.87
C HIS A 74 -15.16 -48.60 -6.34
N VAL A 75 -14.33 -49.37 -5.64
CA VAL A 75 -14.75 -50.48 -4.78
C VAL A 75 -14.11 -50.24 -3.42
N ASN A 76 -14.91 -49.85 -2.42
CA ASN A 76 -14.52 -49.61 -1.01
C ASN A 76 -13.86 -48.26 -0.63
N PHE A 77 -13.82 -47.25 -1.50
CA PHE A 77 -13.31 -45.90 -1.17
C PHE A 77 -14.07 -44.81 -1.96
N LYS A 78 -14.09 -43.57 -1.46
CA LYS A 78 -14.82 -42.47 -2.10
C LYS A 78 -13.97 -41.78 -3.16
N TYR A 79 -14.62 -41.17 -4.16
CA TYR A 79 -13.97 -40.32 -5.17
C TYR A 79 -13.08 -39.21 -4.56
N TRP A 80 -13.50 -38.63 -3.44
CA TRP A 80 -12.70 -37.65 -2.71
C TRP A 80 -11.41 -38.26 -2.12
N ASP A 81 -11.43 -39.52 -1.68
CA ASP A 81 -10.23 -40.21 -1.18
C ASP A 81 -9.21 -40.43 -2.30
N ILE A 82 -9.68 -40.79 -3.50
CA ILE A 82 -8.85 -40.91 -4.71
C ILE A 82 -8.21 -39.56 -5.05
N SER A 83 -9.01 -38.49 -5.04
CA SER A 83 -8.56 -37.13 -5.32
C SER A 83 -7.51 -36.66 -4.32
N LYS A 84 -7.67 -36.98 -3.03
CA LYS A 84 -6.67 -36.76 -1.99
C LYS A 84 -5.37 -37.49 -2.30
N VAL A 85 -5.42 -38.81 -2.55
CA VAL A 85 -4.23 -39.60 -2.87
C VAL A 85 -3.50 -39.05 -4.09
N PHE A 86 -4.25 -38.73 -5.15
CA PHE A 86 -3.67 -38.15 -6.36
C PHE A 86 -3.03 -36.78 -6.09
N THR A 87 -3.70 -35.90 -5.35
CA THR A 87 -3.15 -34.59 -4.99
C THR A 87 -1.92 -34.73 -4.11
N LYS A 88 -1.90 -35.68 -3.16
CA LYS A 88 -0.73 -35.99 -2.33
C LYS A 88 0.44 -36.45 -3.20
N PHE A 89 0.19 -37.34 -4.16
CA PHE A 89 1.20 -37.77 -5.13
C PHE A 89 1.77 -36.59 -5.92
N LEU A 90 0.91 -35.70 -6.42
CA LEU A 90 1.34 -34.49 -7.14
C LEU A 90 2.17 -33.55 -6.26
N LEU A 91 1.75 -33.32 -5.01
CA LEU A 91 2.45 -32.47 -4.04
C LEU A 91 3.85 -33.02 -3.70
N LYS A 92 4.02 -34.34 -3.62
CA LYS A 92 5.34 -34.96 -3.37
C LYS A 92 6.28 -34.89 -4.58
N ASN A 93 5.74 -34.76 -5.79
CA ASN A 93 6.50 -34.87 -7.04
C ASN A 93 6.44 -33.60 -7.90
N VAL A 94 6.17 -32.42 -7.32
CA VAL A 94 5.93 -31.16 -8.05
C VAL A 94 7.01 -30.85 -9.10
N GLU A 95 8.27 -31.20 -8.83
CA GLU A 95 9.39 -30.91 -9.73
C GLU A 95 9.44 -31.83 -10.97
N THR A 96 8.82 -33.01 -10.93
CA THR A 96 8.92 -34.04 -11.98
C THR A 96 7.59 -34.39 -12.65
N ILE A 97 6.47 -33.84 -12.16
CA ILE A 97 5.12 -34.19 -12.64
C ILE A 97 4.77 -33.66 -14.04
N THR A 98 5.52 -32.70 -14.60
CA THR A 98 5.12 -31.96 -15.81
C THR A 98 4.79 -32.86 -17.00
N LEU A 99 5.67 -33.81 -17.34
CA LEU A 99 5.47 -34.74 -18.46
C LEU A 99 4.30 -35.69 -18.21
N PHE A 100 4.19 -36.19 -16.97
CA PHE A 100 3.11 -37.08 -16.57
C PHE A 100 1.75 -36.38 -16.66
N VAL A 101 1.62 -35.18 -16.09
CA VAL A 101 0.36 -34.43 -16.12
C VAL A 101 0.02 -34.00 -17.54
N HIS A 102 1.00 -33.65 -18.37
CA HIS A 102 0.77 -33.39 -19.80
C HIS A 102 0.15 -34.60 -20.52
N ASP A 103 0.64 -35.82 -20.28
CA ASP A 103 0.08 -37.05 -20.85
C ASP A 103 -1.36 -37.31 -20.37
N ILE A 104 -1.62 -37.11 -19.07
CA ILE A 104 -2.98 -37.22 -18.52
C ILE A 104 -3.93 -36.19 -19.15
N ILE A 105 -3.51 -34.93 -19.30
CA ILE A 105 -4.31 -33.88 -19.95
C ILE A 105 -4.57 -34.23 -21.42
N ALA A 106 -3.58 -34.74 -22.15
CA ALA A 106 -3.73 -35.15 -23.54
C ALA A 106 -4.83 -36.22 -23.67
N CYS A 107 -4.79 -37.24 -22.82
CA CYS A 107 -5.79 -38.31 -22.83
C CYS A 107 -7.19 -37.84 -22.38
N CYS A 108 -7.29 -36.96 -21.37
CA CYS A 108 -8.56 -36.35 -20.94
C CYS A 108 -9.22 -35.44 -21.99
N ARG A 109 -8.45 -34.94 -22.97
CA ARG A 109 -8.96 -34.07 -24.04
C ARG A 109 -9.28 -34.83 -25.32
N ASP A 110 -8.84 -36.07 -25.43
CA ASP A 110 -9.11 -36.90 -26.59
C ASP A 110 -10.53 -37.44 -26.51
N ILE A 111 -11.40 -36.88 -27.35
CA ILE A 111 -12.84 -37.21 -27.43
C ILE A 111 -13.05 -38.67 -27.90
N THR A 112 -12.04 -39.29 -28.53
CA THR A 112 -12.11 -40.70 -28.92
C THR A 112 -11.86 -41.65 -27.75
N LEU A 113 -11.16 -41.19 -26.71
CA LEU A 113 -10.77 -41.98 -25.55
C LEU A 113 -11.63 -41.70 -24.31
N THR A 114 -12.06 -40.44 -24.14
CA THR A 114 -12.80 -39.95 -22.97
C THR A 114 -13.89 -38.94 -23.36
N ASP A 115 -14.80 -38.64 -22.44
CA ASP A 115 -15.82 -37.61 -22.63
C ASP A 115 -15.30 -36.20 -22.27
N GLY A 116 -16.08 -35.17 -22.60
CA GLY A 116 -15.71 -33.77 -22.36
C GLY A 116 -15.57 -33.37 -20.88
N ASN A 117 -16.04 -34.18 -19.93
CA ASN A 117 -15.98 -33.88 -18.50
C ASN A 117 -14.72 -34.43 -17.83
N ALA A 118 -13.98 -35.33 -18.50
CA ALA A 118 -12.84 -36.03 -17.93
C ALA A 118 -11.79 -35.08 -17.32
N LEU A 119 -11.44 -34.00 -18.02
CA LEU A 119 -10.46 -33.02 -17.52
C LEU A 119 -10.93 -32.35 -16.22
N SER A 120 -12.20 -31.91 -16.18
CA SER A 120 -12.76 -31.27 -14.98
C SER A 120 -12.92 -32.24 -13.82
N GLU A 121 -13.37 -33.47 -14.06
CA GLU A 121 -13.54 -34.48 -13.02
C GLU A 121 -12.19 -34.99 -12.48
N VAL A 122 -11.10 -34.89 -13.22
CA VAL A 122 -9.77 -35.22 -12.68
C VAL A 122 -9.17 -34.05 -11.89
N PHE A 123 -9.22 -32.83 -12.43
CA PHE A 123 -8.43 -31.72 -11.88
C PHE A 123 -9.21 -30.73 -11.00
N CYS A 124 -10.54 -30.63 -11.09
CA CYS A 124 -11.30 -29.78 -10.16
C CYS A 124 -11.13 -30.19 -8.69
N PRO A 125 -11.18 -31.49 -8.31
CA PRO A 125 -10.90 -31.90 -6.94
C PRO A 125 -9.48 -31.57 -6.46
N VAL A 126 -8.49 -31.66 -7.37
CA VAL A 126 -7.10 -31.25 -7.07
C VAL A 126 -7.07 -29.77 -6.73
N LEU A 127 -7.71 -28.93 -7.56
CA LEU A 127 -7.84 -27.49 -7.30
C LEU A 127 -8.58 -27.21 -5.97
N ASP A 128 -9.65 -27.95 -5.66
CA ASP A 128 -10.40 -27.83 -4.41
C ASP A 128 -9.53 -28.13 -3.19
N ILE A 129 -8.71 -29.18 -3.26
CA ILE A 129 -7.76 -29.54 -2.20
C ILE A 129 -6.69 -28.46 -2.05
N LEU A 130 -6.16 -27.92 -3.15
CA LEU A 130 -5.17 -26.83 -3.08
C LEU A 130 -5.75 -25.57 -2.45
N ARG A 131 -7.00 -25.21 -2.80
CA ARG A 131 -7.72 -24.11 -2.16
C ARG A 131 -7.97 -24.40 -0.67
N PHE A 132 -8.35 -25.63 -0.32
CA PHE A 132 -8.50 -26.02 1.08
C PHE A 132 -7.20 -25.83 1.87
N LEU A 133 -6.06 -26.26 1.32
CA LEU A 133 -4.75 -26.07 1.94
C LEU A 133 -4.42 -24.59 2.11
N ALA A 134 -4.72 -23.76 1.11
CA ALA A 134 -4.53 -22.31 1.20
C ALA A 134 -5.37 -21.68 2.35
N ILE A 135 -6.64 -22.08 2.50
CA ILE A 135 -7.53 -21.59 3.58
C ILE A 135 -6.96 -21.89 4.97
N HIS A 136 -6.28 -23.03 5.14
CA HIS A 136 -5.75 -23.48 6.43
C HIS A 136 -4.27 -23.11 6.62
N SER A 137 -3.66 -22.45 5.65
CA SER A 137 -2.29 -21.94 5.76
C SER A 137 -2.27 -20.71 6.68
N ASN A 138 -1.29 -20.66 7.59
CA ASN A 138 -1.08 -19.53 8.49
C ASN A 138 0.42 -19.35 8.79
N MET A 139 0.79 -18.17 9.27
CA MET A 139 2.18 -17.80 9.59
C MET A 139 2.69 -18.42 10.91
N MET A 140 1.86 -19.17 11.63
CA MET A 140 2.26 -19.82 12.88
C MET A 140 3.19 -21.00 12.64
N LYS A 141 3.12 -21.59 11.45
CA LYS A 141 3.99 -22.67 10.99
C LYS A 141 4.89 -22.15 9.88
N ARG A 142 6.06 -22.78 9.74
CA ARG A 142 6.97 -22.48 8.64
C ARG A 142 6.23 -22.66 7.30
N PHE A 143 6.25 -21.62 6.47
CA PHE A 143 5.63 -21.68 5.16
C PHE A 143 6.45 -22.52 4.17
N GLU A 144 5.88 -23.65 3.74
CA GLU A 144 6.52 -24.54 2.76
C GLU A 144 6.09 -24.27 1.31
N GLY A 145 4.90 -23.68 1.11
CA GLY A 145 4.45 -23.25 -0.22
C GLY A 145 4.24 -24.38 -1.26
N HIS A 146 4.15 -25.64 -0.85
CA HIS A 146 3.98 -26.78 -1.77
C HIS A 146 2.69 -26.69 -2.60
N HIS A 147 1.57 -26.28 -1.97
CA HIS A 147 0.29 -26.12 -2.65
C HIS A 147 0.32 -25.03 -3.74
N LEU A 148 1.02 -23.91 -3.47
CA LEU A 148 1.26 -22.85 -4.44
C LEU A 148 2.18 -23.32 -5.57
N SER A 149 3.24 -24.05 -5.24
CA SER A 149 4.19 -24.56 -6.22
C SER A 149 3.53 -25.57 -7.17
N LEU A 150 2.68 -26.45 -6.65
CA LEU A 150 1.88 -27.36 -7.47
C LEU A 150 0.90 -26.58 -8.35
N LEU A 151 0.20 -25.57 -7.82
CA LEU A 151 -0.71 -24.76 -8.62
C LEU A 151 0.02 -24.04 -9.77
N VAL A 152 1.21 -23.48 -9.52
CA VAL A 152 2.07 -22.91 -10.58
C VAL A 152 2.37 -23.97 -11.63
N ALA A 153 2.89 -25.13 -11.23
CA ALA A 153 3.27 -26.19 -12.15
C ALA A 153 2.09 -26.63 -13.04
N LEU A 154 0.90 -26.80 -12.45
CA LEU A 154 -0.32 -27.17 -13.18
C LEU A 154 -0.74 -26.10 -14.20
N LEU A 155 -0.68 -24.81 -13.83
CA LEU A 155 -1.07 -23.69 -14.70
C LEU A 155 -0.04 -23.39 -15.80
N GLU A 156 1.21 -23.85 -15.65
CA GLU A 156 2.26 -23.70 -16.64
C GLU A 156 2.22 -24.74 -17.76
N ILE A 157 1.49 -25.84 -17.58
CA ILE A 157 1.39 -26.90 -18.59
C ILE A 157 0.73 -26.36 -19.86
N LYS A 158 1.49 -26.42 -20.94
CA LYS A 158 1.16 -25.92 -22.26
C LYS A 158 1.09 -27.08 -23.24
N MET A 159 0.00 -27.15 -24.00
CA MET A 159 -0.19 -28.16 -25.05
C MET A 159 0.42 -27.69 -26.38
N SER A 160 0.54 -28.59 -27.35
CA SER A 160 1.07 -28.32 -28.70
C SER A 160 0.39 -27.16 -29.43
N ASN A 161 -0.90 -26.93 -29.20
CA ASN A 161 -1.68 -25.83 -29.76
C ASN A 161 -1.54 -24.50 -28.98
N ASN A 162 -0.53 -24.36 -28.13
CA ASN A 162 -0.29 -23.18 -27.28
C ASN A 162 -1.41 -22.88 -26.27
N THR A 163 -2.34 -23.81 -26.04
CA THR A 163 -3.36 -23.67 -24.99
C THR A 163 -2.81 -24.12 -23.65
N ARG A 164 -3.31 -23.52 -22.56
CA ARG A 164 -3.09 -23.93 -21.18
C ARG A 164 -4.38 -24.48 -20.58
N PRO A 165 -4.66 -25.80 -20.68
CA PRO A 165 -5.97 -26.36 -20.38
C PRO A 165 -6.36 -26.18 -18.91
N LEU A 166 -5.41 -26.33 -17.98
CA LEU A 166 -5.69 -26.17 -16.56
C LEU A 166 -5.88 -24.70 -16.16
N ALA A 167 -5.25 -23.75 -16.86
CA ALA A 167 -5.54 -22.33 -16.70
C ALA A 167 -6.96 -22.00 -17.18
N ASN A 168 -7.34 -22.51 -18.35
CA ASN A 168 -8.70 -22.36 -18.87
C ASN A 168 -9.73 -23.00 -17.94
N LEU A 169 -9.44 -24.20 -17.43
CA LEU A 169 -10.30 -24.89 -16.47
C LEU A 169 -10.47 -24.04 -15.21
N LEU A 170 -9.38 -23.56 -14.60
CA LEU A 170 -9.43 -22.75 -13.39
C LEU A 170 -10.33 -21.53 -13.56
N VAL A 171 -10.15 -20.76 -14.63
CA VAL A 171 -10.92 -19.52 -14.86
C VAL A 171 -12.37 -19.79 -15.25
N SER A 172 -12.66 -20.96 -15.83
CA SER A 172 -14.03 -21.38 -16.15
C SER A 172 -14.87 -21.76 -14.93
N ARG A 173 -14.23 -22.00 -13.77
CA ARG A 173 -14.93 -22.42 -12.56
C ARG A 173 -15.80 -21.30 -12.00
N PRO A 174 -16.97 -21.64 -11.42
CA PRO A 174 -17.89 -20.65 -10.85
C PRO A 174 -17.31 -19.91 -9.63
N ASP A 175 -16.38 -20.53 -8.91
CA ASP A 175 -15.70 -19.96 -7.76
C ASP A 175 -14.44 -19.16 -8.14
N PHE A 176 -14.00 -19.11 -9.40
CA PHE A 176 -12.87 -18.26 -9.78
C PHE A 176 -13.22 -16.78 -9.65
N HIS A 177 -14.32 -16.37 -10.30
CA HIS A 177 -14.86 -15.01 -10.26
C HIS A 177 -16.33 -15.10 -9.83
N PRO A 178 -16.63 -15.05 -8.51
CA PRO A 178 -17.98 -15.10 -7.99
C PRO A 178 -18.82 -13.91 -8.49
N LYS A 179 -19.73 -14.15 -9.45
CA LYS A 179 -20.52 -13.08 -10.09
C LYS A 179 -21.69 -12.57 -9.24
N LYS A 180 -22.14 -13.35 -8.27
CA LYS A 180 -23.28 -13.03 -7.40
C LYS A 180 -22.81 -13.00 -5.95
N LEU A 181 -22.59 -11.80 -5.44
CA LEU A 181 -22.33 -11.55 -4.01
C LEU A 181 -23.68 -11.37 -3.31
N ILE A 182 -23.92 -12.18 -2.29
CA ILE A 182 -25.23 -12.32 -1.61
C ILE A 182 -25.29 -11.39 -0.39
N THR A 183 -24.17 -11.13 0.25
CA THR A 183 -24.09 -10.37 1.49
C THR A 183 -23.85 -8.88 1.25
N ASN A 184 -24.08 -8.08 2.28
CA ASN A 184 -23.69 -6.67 2.30
C ASN A 184 -22.15 -6.51 2.43
N PHE A 185 -21.43 -7.55 2.83
CA PHE A 185 -19.97 -7.56 3.05
C PHE A 185 -19.22 -7.92 1.75
N LYS A 186 -19.54 -7.21 0.65
CA LYS A 186 -19.11 -7.59 -0.71
C LYS A 186 -17.60 -7.81 -0.86
N GLY A 187 -16.77 -6.95 -0.26
CA GLY A 187 -15.31 -7.07 -0.35
C GLY A 187 -14.79 -8.32 0.35
N ARG A 188 -15.28 -8.58 1.55
CA ARG A 188 -14.95 -9.79 2.33
C ARG A 188 -15.45 -11.06 1.68
N GLU A 189 -16.71 -11.05 1.23
CA GLU A 189 -17.34 -12.18 0.56
C GLU A 189 -16.60 -12.56 -0.72
N PHE A 190 -16.23 -11.58 -1.54
CA PHE A 190 -15.53 -11.84 -2.80
C PHE A 190 -14.18 -12.53 -2.56
N VAL A 191 -13.36 -12.02 -1.63
CA VAL A 191 -12.07 -12.65 -1.30
C VAL A 191 -12.25 -14.02 -0.65
N HIS A 192 -13.28 -14.22 0.17
CA HIS A 192 -13.48 -15.52 0.81
C HIS A 192 -14.03 -16.59 -0.16
N SER A 193 -14.99 -16.20 -1.01
CA SER A 193 -15.68 -17.11 -1.93
C SER A 193 -14.90 -17.38 -3.21
N SER A 194 -13.98 -16.48 -3.60
CA SER A 194 -13.14 -16.69 -4.77
C SER A 194 -12.10 -17.79 -4.57
N PHE A 195 -11.64 -18.36 -5.68
CA PHE A 195 -10.64 -19.43 -5.67
C PHE A 195 -9.28 -18.93 -5.19
N LEU A 196 -8.80 -17.82 -5.76
CA LEU A 196 -7.47 -17.28 -5.46
C LEU A 196 -7.42 -16.47 -4.15
N GLY A 197 -8.56 -16.01 -3.65
CA GLY A 197 -8.67 -15.19 -2.45
C GLY A 197 -7.94 -15.73 -1.22
N PRO A 198 -8.14 -17.00 -0.83
CA PRO A 198 -7.43 -17.62 0.29
C PRO A 198 -5.90 -17.63 0.13
N PHE A 199 -5.37 -17.70 -1.10
CA PHE A 199 -3.93 -17.81 -1.33
C PHE A 199 -3.19 -16.52 -1.02
N PHE A 200 -3.75 -15.36 -1.38
CA PHE A 200 -3.15 -14.06 -1.03
C PHE A 200 -3.63 -13.51 0.32
N ALA A 201 -4.53 -14.20 1.03
CA ALA A 201 -4.91 -13.87 2.40
C ALA A 201 -3.86 -14.29 3.45
N PHE A 202 -2.85 -15.07 3.06
CA PHE A 202 -1.74 -15.49 3.92
C PHE A 202 -0.96 -14.29 4.47
N SER A 203 -0.88 -14.16 5.81
CA SER A 203 -0.38 -12.95 6.47
C SER A 203 0.07 -13.16 7.93
N VAL A 204 0.93 -12.27 8.43
CA VAL A 204 1.23 -12.07 9.88
C VAL A 204 0.11 -11.35 10.62
N ALA A 205 -0.77 -10.67 9.89
CA ALA A 205 -1.97 -10.08 10.43
C ALA A 205 -3.10 -11.11 10.36
N GLY A 206 -3.55 -11.56 11.52
CA GLY A 206 -4.70 -12.47 11.64
C GLY A 206 -6.02 -11.83 11.21
N LYS A 207 -7.13 -12.32 11.78
CA LYS A 207 -8.43 -11.66 11.60
C LYS A 207 -8.42 -10.31 12.30
N GLN A 208 -9.04 -9.30 11.69
CA GLN A 208 -9.27 -8.02 12.34
C GLN A 208 -10.09 -8.23 13.61
N SER A 209 -9.67 -7.60 14.71
CA SER A 209 -10.35 -7.73 15.98
C SER A 209 -11.72 -7.04 15.92
N HIS A 210 -12.77 -7.78 16.28
CA HIS A 210 -14.12 -7.24 16.42
C HIS A 210 -14.26 -6.24 17.58
N LEU A 211 -13.31 -6.24 18.52
CA LEU A 211 -13.30 -5.35 19.68
C LEU A 211 -12.46 -4.08 19.46
N TYR A 212 -11.47 -4.15 18.58
CA TYR A 212 -10.48 -3.10 18.38
C TYR A 212 -10.19 -2.97 16.89
N GLU A 213 -10.80 -1.96 16.26
CA GLU A 213 -10.86 -1.75 14.81
C GLU A 213 -9.51 -1.83 14.08
N PHE A 214 -8.38 -1.59 14.74
CA PHE A 214 -7.03 -1.59 14.15
C PHE A 214 -6.13 -2.76 14.58
N CYS A 215 -6.56 -3.58 15.55
CA CYS A 215 -5.77 -4.70 16.06
C CYS A 215 -6.08 -5.98 15.29
N PHE A 216 -5.09 -6.88 15.24
CA PHE A 216 -5.32 -8.24 14.76
C PHE A 216 -5.43 -9.21 15.95
N ASP A 217 -6.30 -10.20 15.81
CA ASP A 217 -6.42 -11.28 16.79
C ASP A 217 -5.24 -12.25 16.70
N HIS A 218 -4.87 -12.86 17.82
CA HIS A 218 -3.81 -13.89 17.95
C HIS A 218 -2.36 -13.44 17.68
N ASN A 219 -2.07 -12.14 17.63
CA ASN A 219 -0.70 -11.64 17.39
C ASN A 219 0.34 -12.07 18.44
N GLU A 220 -0.10 -12.38 19.66
CA GLU A 220 0.77 -12.89 20.73
C GLU A 220 1.37 -14.27 20.44
N MET A 221 0.80 -14.99 19.48
CA MET A 221 1.33 -16.26 19.00
C MET A 221 2.53 -16.03 18.06
N LEU A 222 2.57 -14.90 17.35
CA LEU A 222 3.61 -14.56 16.38
C LEU A 222 4.77 -13.79 17.03
N PHE A 223 4.44 -12.77 17.80
CA PHE A 223 5.39 -11.88 18.46
C PHE A 223 5.24 -11.96 19.98
N ASN A 224 6.36 -11.96 20.68
CA ASN A 224 6.38 -11.96 22.14
C ASN A 224 6.55 -10.52 22.63
N TYR A 225 5.60 -10.03 23.43
CA TYR A 225 5.61 -8.68 23.99
C TYR A 225 6.76 -8.45 24.97
N ASP A 226 7.20 -9.52 25.65
CA ASP A 226 8.29 -9.43 26.63
C ASP A 226 9.68 -9.48 25.96
N ASP A 227 9.73 -9.77 24.65
CA ASP A 227 10.96 -9.93 23.85
C ASP A 227 10.97 -8.98 22.63
N MET A 228 10.58 -7.72 22.85
CA MET A 228 10.48 -6.71 21.79
C MET A 228 11.84 -6.24 21.28
N GLU A 229 12.93 -6.51 22.01
CA GLU A 229 14.30 -6.21 21.59
C GLU A 229 14.72 -7.06 20.38
N ASN A 230 14.32 -8.34 20.36
CA ASN A 230 14.65 -9.28 19.28
C ASN A 230 13.63 -9.31 18.13
N LYS A 231 12.63 -8.41 18.14
CA LYS A 231 11.56 -8.39 17.13
C LYS A 231 12.07 -8.34 15.69
N GLY A 232 13.21 -7.70 15.44
CA GLY A 232 13.79 -7.52 14.10
C GLY A 232 14.10 -8.84 13.38
N SER A 233 14.59 -9.85 14.11
CA SER A 233 14.88 -11.17 13.53
C SER A 233 13.60 -11.88 13.06
N LYS A 234 12.56 -11.88 13.91
CA LYS A 234 11.24 -12.43 13.57
C LYS A 234 10.57 -11.69 12.41
N ILE A 235 10.68 -10.36 12.38
CA ILE A 235 10.19 -9.55 11.27
C ILE A 235 10.83 -10.00 9.95
N SER A 236 12.16 -10.16 9.93
CA SER A 236 12.90 -10.59 8.73
C SER A 236 12.49 -12.01 8.27
N GLU A 237 12.30 -12.93 9.21
CA GLU A 237 11.81 -14.28 8.91
C GLU A 237 10.43 -14.25 8.25
N PHE A 238 9.48 -13.54 8.85
CA PHE A 238 8.13 -13.43 8.31
C PHE A 238 8.09 -12.68 6.98
N GLN A 239 8.88 -11.62 6.80
CA GLN A 239 9.02 -10.93 5.52
C GLN A 239 9.55 -11.88 4.43
N THR A 240 10.50 -12.76 4.77
CA THR A 240 11.00 -13.80 3.85
C THR A 240 9.90 -14.76 3.42
N GLN A 241 9.09 -15.26 4.38
CA GLN A 241 7.96 -16.15 4.07
C GLN A 241 6.89 -15.47 3.20
N LEU A 242 6.54 -14.21 3.51
CA LEU A 242 5.62 -13.41 2.69
C LEU A 242 6.16 -13.21 1.27
N ARG A 243 7.46 -12.94 1.13
CA ARG A 243 8.10 -12.79 -0.19
C ARG A 243 8.03 -14.08 -1.00
N MET A 244 8.32 -15.23 -0.38
CA MET A 244 8.18 -16.54 -1.05
C MET A 244 6.76 -16.78 -1.54
N MET A 245 5.75 -16.50 -0.71
CA MET A 245 4.34 -16.60 -1.09
C MET A 245 3.99 -15.67 -2.26
N ARG A 246 4.36 -14.38 -2.17
CA ARG A 246 4.09 -13.36 -3.21
C ARG A 246 4.72 -13.71 -4.55
N ILE A 247 5.94 -14.26 -4.56
CA ILE A 247 6.63 -14.73 -5.79
C ILE A 247 5.82 -15.84 -6.47
N LYS A 248 5.37 -16.85 -5.71
CA LYS A 248 4.55 -17.94 -6.28
C LYS A 248 3.20 -17.44 -6.77
N MET A 249 2.58 -16.51 -6.05
CA MET A 249 1.33 -15.89 -6.49
C MET A 249 1.51 -15.07 -7.78
N HIS A 250 2.61 -14.34 -7.92
CA HIS A 250 2.95 -13.68 -9.17
C HIS A 250 3.07 -14.68 -10.33
N GLN A 251 3.72 -15.84 -10.13
CA GLN A 251 3.81 -16.90 -11.15
C GLN A 251 2.43 -17.44 -11.56
N ILE A 252 1.51 -17.59 -10.61
CA ILE A 252 0.12 -17.98 -10.88
C ILE A 252 -0.58 -16.93 -11.76
N PHE A 253 -0.58 -15.67 -11.33
CA PHE A 253 -1.20 -14.58 -12.10
C PHE A 253 -0.56 -14.43 -13.48
N HIS A 254 0.77 -14.57 -13.57
CA HIS A 254 1.50 -14.49 -14.83
C HIS A 254 1.05 -15.59 -15.80
N SER A 255 0.88 -16.82 -15.31
CA SER A 255 0.37 -17.94 -16.12
C SER A 255 -1.04 -17.69 -16.66
N LEU A 256 -1.89 -17.03 -15.88
CA LEU A 256 -3.25 -16.66 -16.29
C LEU A 256 -3.27 -15.45 -17.24
N ILE A 257 -2.37 -14.49 -17.08
CA ILE A 257 -2.31 -13.26 -17.86
C ILE A 257 -1.64 -13.49 -19.23
N VAL A 258 -0.57 -14.27 -19.29
CA VAL A 258 0.13 -14.54 -20.57
C VAL A 258 -0.77 -15.31 -21.53
N ASN A 259 -1.62 -16.19 -21.00
CA ASN A 259 -2.59 -16.95 -21.79
C ASN A 259 -3.76 -16.07 -22.24
N SER A 260 -3.91 -15.93 -23.55
CA SER A 260 -4.88 -15.01 -24.19
C SER A 260 -6.33 -15.32 -23.82
N SER A 261 -6.68 -16.60 -23.67
CA SER A 261 -8.04 -17.04 -23.32
C SER A 261 -8.43 -16.75 -21.87
N THR A 262 -7.47 -16.57 -20.96
CA THR A 262 -7.73 -16.31 -19.53
C THR A 262 -7.48 -14.87 -19.11
N ARG A 263 -6.73 -14.09 -19.92
CA ARG A 263 -6.29 -12.73 -19.59
C ARG A 263 -7.43 -11.79 -19.21
N SER A 264 -8.46 -11.68 -20.05
CA SER A 264 -9.55 -10.73 -19.82
C SER A 264 -10.29 -11.02 -18.52
N GLN A 265 -10.65 -12.29 -18.27
CA GLN A 265 -11.33 -12.71 -17.06
C GLN A 265 -10.46 -12.54 -15.80
N THR A 266 -9.14 -12.70 -15.92
CA THR A 266 -8.19 -12.46 -14.83
C THR A 266 -8.10 -10.97 -14.48
N LEU A 267 -8.08 -10.09 -15.47
CA LEU A 267 -8.13 -8.63 -15.25
C LEU A 267 -9.47 -8.18 -14.68
N GLU A 268 -10.56 -8.81 -15.10
CA GLU A 268 -11.89 -8.59 -14.54
C GLU A 268 -11.96 -9.01 -13.07
N TYR A 269 -11.35 -10.14 -12.72
CA TYR A 269 -11.20 -10.59 -11.34
C TYR A 269 -10.43 -9.58 -10.48
N ILE A 270 -9.28 -9.08 -10.95
CA ILE A 270 -8.50 -8.06 -10.24
C ILE A 270 -9.30 -6.76 -10.09
N SER A 271 -10.02 -6.35 -11.14
CA SER A 271 -10.89 -5.18 -11.13
C SER A 271 -12.03 -5.30 -10.11
N GLU A 272 -12.67 -6.46 -10.01
CA GLU A 272 -13.77 -6.67 -9.08
C GLU A 272 -13.30 -6.63 -7.61
N ILE A 273 -12.09 -7.16 -7.32
CA ILE A 273 -11.45 -6.99 -6.00
C ILE A 273 -11.30 -5.51 -5.68
N PHE A 274 -10.81 -4.70 -6.63
CA PHE A 274 -10.66 -3.26 -6.41
C PHE A 274 -12.01 -2.59 -6.14
N LEU A 275 -13.02 -2.82 -7.00
CA LEU A 275 -14.33 -2.17 -6.90
C LEU A 275 -15.06 -2.50 -5.61
N THR A 276 -14.94 -3.74 -5.13
CA THR A 276 -15.55 -4.20 -3.86
C THR A 276 -14.80 -3.71 -2.62
N ASN A 277 -13.54 -3.27 -2.76
CA ASN A 277 -12.68 -2.84 -1.65
C ASN A 277 -12.23 -1.37 -1.73
N LYS A 278 -12.73 -0.58 -2.68
CA LYS A 278 -12.35 0.83 -2.87
C LYS A 278 -12.60 1.74 -1.66
N LYS A 279 -13.44 1.30 -0.71
CA LYS A 279 -13.74 2.02 0.53
C LYS A 279 -12.64 1.90 1.60
N LEU A 280 -11.63 1.05 1.39
CA LEU A 280 -10.53 0.89 2.35
C LEU A 280 -9.76 2.20 2.61
N SER A 281 -9.62 3.06 1.60
CA SER A 281 -8.94 4.37 1.72
C SER A 281 -9.81 5.47 2.32
N GLN A 282 -11.04 5.19 2.76
CA GLN A 282 -11.90 6.21 3.39
C GLN A 282 -11.40 6.56 4.79
N ILE A 283 -11.77 7.75 5.28
CA ILE A 283 -11.38 8.20 6.64
C ILE A 283 -12.00 7.28 7.71
N GLN A 284 -13.27 6.91 7.52
CA GLN A 284 -14.01 5.98 8.35
C GLN A 284 -14.26 4.71 7.54
N VAL A 285 -13.68 3.59 8.00
CA VAL A 285 -13.66 2.33 7.25
C VAL A 285 -14.42 1.27 8.02
N GLU A 286 -15.43 0.69 7.39
CA GLU A 286 -16.15 -0.46 7.95
C GLU A 286 -15.41 -1.76 7.58
N TYR A 287 -14.33 -2.08 8.30
CA TYR A 287 -13.46 -3.22 8.01
C TYR A 287 -14.18 -4.57 7.94
N GLU A 288 -15.33 -4.72 8.60
CA GLU A 288 -16.12 -5.95 8.56
C GLU A 288 -16.70 -6.26 7.17
N GLN A 289 -16.98 -5.22 6.37
CA GLN A 289 -17.52 -5.31 5.01
C GLN A 289 -16.47 -5.54 3.93
N LEU A 290 -15.20 -5.30 4.27
CA LEU A 290 -14.11 -5.25 3.32
C LEU A 290 -13.18 -6.45 3.51
N ALA A 291 -12.38 -6.73 2.49
CA ALA A 291 -11.31 -7.70 2.60
C ALA A 291 -10.30 -7.25 3.66
N ASN A 292 -9.62 -8.22 4.27
CA ASN A 292 -8.49 -7.91 5.15
C ASN A 292 -7.48 -7.05 4.36
N PRO A 293 -7.06 -5.87 4.87
CA PRO A 293 -6.12 -4.98 4.18
C PRO A 293 -4.86 -5.70 3.71
N THR A 294 -4.41 -6.74 4.43
CA THR A 294 -3.20 -7.47 4.04
C THR A 294 -3.37 -8.29 2.77
N ALA A 295 -4.57 -8.81 2.51
CA ALA A 295 -4.85 -9.51 1.26
C ALA A 295 -4.68 -8.56 0.06
N ILE A 296 -5.12 -7.30 0.23
CA ILE A 296 -4.98 -6.23 -0.76
C ILE A 296 -3.51 -5.81 -0.92
N LEU A 297 -2.75 -5.74 0.18
CA LEU A 297 -1.30 -5.46 0.15
C LEU A 297 -0.51 -6.55 -0.58
N ASN A 298 -0.85 -7.82 -0.34
CA ASN A 298 -0.24 -8.93 -1.07
C ASN A 298 -0.56 -8.87 -2.56
N LEU A 299 -1.81 -8.52 -2.93
CA LEU A 299 -2.19 -8.29 -4.32
C LEU A 299 -1.44 -7.11 -4.95
N LEU A 300 -1.27 -5.99 -4.23
CA LEU A 300 -0.43 -4.88 -4.68
C LEU A 300 1.00 -5.35 -4.97
N SER A 301 1.61 -6.13 -4.08
CA SER A 301 2.96 -6.67 -4.32
C SER A 301 3.03 -7.52 -5.58
N ILE A 302 2.01 -8.34 -5.84
CA ILE A 302 1.94 -9.18 -7.05
C ILE A 302 1.82 -8.31 -8.32
N LEU A 303 1.03 -7.25 -8.26
CA LEU A 303 0.85 -6.30 -9.36
C LEU A 303 2.11 -5.48 -9.64
N LEU A 304 2.86 -5.11 -8.61
CA LEU A 304 4.16 -4.44 -8.74
C LEU A 304 5.20 -5.32 -9.46
N ASP A 305 5.14 -6.64 -9.30
CA ASP A 305 6.05 -7.55 -10.01
C ASP A 305 5.78 -7.61 -11.53
N PHE A 306 4.62 -7.13 -12.01
CA PHE A 306 4.36 -6.91 -13.44
C PHE A 306 4.94 -5.59 -13.98
N ASP A 307 5.52 -4.74 -13.13
CA ASP A 307 5.95 -3.37 -13.47
C ASP A 307 7.24 -3.26 -14.31
N LYS A 308 7.54 -4.25 -15.15
CA LYS A 308 8.58 -4.15 -16.19
C LYS A 308 8.12 -3.33 -17.42
N ILE A 309 6.98 -2.66 -17.29
CA ILE A 309 6.31 -1.92 -18.36
C ILE A 309 6.99 -0.57 -18.58
N PRO A 310 7.46 -0.24 -19.80
CA PRO A 310 7.98 1.10 -20.10
C PRO A 310 6.88 2.16 -19.97
N VAL A 311 7.21 3.34 -19.46
CA VAL A 311 6.23 4.42 -19.24
C VAL A 311 5.60 4.86 -20.56
N GLU A 312 6.40 4.82 -21.62
CA GLU A 312 6.06 5.22 -22.98
C GLU A 312 4.96 4.33 -23.59
N LYS A 313 4.76 3.12 -23.06
CA LYS A 313 3.70 2.20 -23.51
C LYS A 313 2.36 2.40 -22.79
N ILE A 314 2.32 3.25 -21.78
CA ILE A 314 1.12 3.54 -21.00
C ILE A 314 0.33 4.64 -21.72
N GLN A 315 -0.98 4.50 -21.84
CA GLN A 315 -1.86 5.54 -22.39
C GLN A 315 -2.39 6.47 -21.28
N ASP A 316 -2.13 7.78 -21.38
CA ASP A 316 -2.45 8.81 -20.38
C ASP A 316 -3.95 8.93 -20.13
N ASP A 317 -4.73 8.86 -21.21
CA ASP A 317 -6.17 9.14 -21.19
C ASP A 317 -7.01 7.90 -20.87
N TYR A 318 -6.38 6.79 -20.48
CA TYR A 318 -7.08 5.51 -20.24
C TYR A 318 -8.18 5.60 -19.19
N ILE A 319 -8.09 6.52 -18.23
CA ILE A 319 -9.13 6.64 -17.21
C ILE A 319 -10.45 7.19 -17.75
N TYR A 320 -10.41 7.90 -18.89
CA TYR A 320 -11.58 8.37 -19.61
C TYR A 320 -12.10 7.34 -20.61
N HIS A 321 -11.32 6.29 -20.89
CA HIS A 321 -11.67 5.28 -21.88
C HIS A 321 -12.89 4.43 -21.43
N PRO A 322 -13.86 4.12 -22.31
CA PRO A 322 -15.07 3.37 -21.93
C PRO A 322 -14.84 1.96 -21.35
N LYS A 323 -13.74 1.31 -21.77
CA LYS A 323 -13.29 0.01 -21.24
C LYS A 323 -12.40 0.12 -19.99
N CYS A 324 -12.28 1.30 -19.40
CA CYS A 324 -11.51 1.46 -18.17
C CYS A 324 -12.12 0.58 -17.06
N ARG A 325 -11.27 -0.27 -16.47
CA ARG A 325 -11.68 -1.19 -15.40
C ARG A 325 -11.86 -0.47 -14.06
N ILE A 326 -11.20 0.67 -13.87
CA ILE A 326 -11.24 1.45 -12.63
C ILE A 326 -12.30 2.54 -12.81
N LYS A 327 -13.56 2.16 -12.61
CA LYS A 327 -14.67 3.14 -12.66
C LYS A 327 -14.73 3.93 -11.36
N LEU A 328 -14.11 5.11 -11.37
CA LEU A 328 -14.24 6.09 -10.28
C LEU A 328 -15.54 6.87 -10.47
N THR A 329 -16.45 6.82 -9.49
CA THR A 329 -17.77 7.46 -9.56
C THR A 329 -17.72 8.99 -9.53
N SER A 330 -16.67 9.56 -8.91
CA SER A 330 -16.45 10.99 -8.78
C SER A 330 -14.93 11.20 -8.72
N MET A 331 -14.33 11.54 -9.86
CA MET A 331 -12.89 11.77 -9.94
C MET A 331 -12.63 13.28 -9.97
N ASN A 332 -11.86 13.76 -9.00
CA ASN A 332 -11.28 15.10 -9.06
C ASN A 332 -10.06 15.05 -9.97
N THR A 333 -9.96 16.02 -10.89
CA THR A 333 -8.74 16.23 -11.68
C THR A 333 -7.82 17.23 -10.99
N LEU A 334 -6.58 17.35 -11.47
CA LEU A 334 -5.64 18.32 -10.92
C LEU A 334 -6.15 19.76 -11.00
N LYS A 335 -6.86 20.15 -12.08
CA LYS A 335 -7.38 21.53 -12.21
C LYS A 335 -8.67 21.71 -13.00
N MET A 336 -9.02 20.78 -13.89
CA MET A 336 -10.25 20.86 -14.67
C MET A 336 -11.49 20.63 -13.80
N ASP A 337 -12.55 21.38 -14.06
CA ASP A 337 -13.90 21.13 -13.56
C ASP A 337 -14.63 20.14 -14.49
N SER A 338 -15.87 19.79 -14.14
CA SER A 338 -16.65 18.81 -14.90
C SER A 338 -16.84 19.22 -16.37
N ASP A 339 -17.13 20.49 -16.63
CA ASP A 339 -17.38 21.00 -17.99
C ASP A 339 -16.10 20.99 -18.84
N MET A 340 -14.96 21.38 -18.24
CA MET A 340 -13.66 21.28 -18.90
C MET A 340 -13.27 19.83 -19.19
N VAL A 341 -13.58 18.89 -18.29
CA VAL A 341 -13.31 17.45 -18.52
C VAL A 341 -14.14 16.92 -19.68
N GLU A 342 -15.43 17.27 -19.78
CA GLU A 342 -16.28 16.84 -20.90
C GLU A 342 -15.76 17.35 -22.26
N THR A 343 -15.31 18.62 -22.28
CA THR A 343 -14.69 19.23 -23.46
C THR A 343 -13.39 18.52 -23.82
N TYR A 344 -12.53 18.23 -22.83
CA TYR A 344 -11.29 17.48 -23.04
C TYR A 344 -11.56 16.06 -23.57
N CYS A 345 -12.51 15.33 -22.97
CA CYS A 345 -12.90 13.98 -23.41
C CYS A 345 -13.39 13.94 -24.86
N SER A 346 -14.03 15.02 -25.31
CA SER A 346 -14.50 15.16 -26.70
C SER A 346 -13.36 15.44 -27.70
N SER A 347 -12.22 15.94 -27.22
CA SER A 347 -11.05 16.28 -28.04
C SER A 347 -10.06 15.13 -28.25
N ILE A 348 -10.10 14.11 -27.38
CA ILE A 348 -9.15 13.00 -27.37
C ILE A 348 -9.68 11.76 -28.12
N ASP A 349 -8.79 11.02 -28.77
CA ASP A 349 -9.15 9.76 -29.44
C ASP A 349 -9.16 8.58 -28.45
N LEU A 350 -10.36 8.11 -28.12
CA LEU A 350 -10.60 6.95 -27.25
C LEU A 350 -11.01 5.68 -28.04
N SER A 351 -10.73 5.62 -29.34
CA SER A 351 -11.10 4.47 -30.19
C SER A 351 -10.14 3.28 -30.07
N TYR A 352 -8.98 3.47 -29.45
CA TYR A 352 -7.95 2.44 -29.31
C TYR A 352 -8.41 1.28 -28.39
N THR A 353 -7.76 0.12 -28.52
CA THR A 353 -7.94 -0.95 -27.53
C THR A 353 -6.91 -0.81 -26.42
N PRO A 354 -7.31 -0.68 -25.14
CA PRO A 354 -6.37 -0.59 -24.04
C PRO A 354 -5.41 -1.77 -24.03
N SER A 355 -4.12 -1.48 -23.87
CA SER A 355 -3.11 -2.52 -23.77
C SER A 355 -3.11 -3.10 -22.36
N PHE A 356 -2.70 -4.38 -22.22
CA PHE A 356 -2.49 -4.99 -20.91
C PHE A 356 -1.57 -4.13 -20.03
N ASN A 357 -0.54 -3.52 -20.62
CA ASN A 357 0.41 -2.67 -19.91
C ASN A 357 -0.29 -1.49 -19.23
N THR A 358 -1.17 -0.82 -19.96
CA THR A 358 -1.96 0.30 -19.43
C THR A 358 -2.98 -0.17 -18.40
N GLU A 359 -3.74 -1.23 -18.69
CA GLU A 359 -4.70 -1.79 -17.74
C GLU A 359 -4.02 -2.18 -16.42
N CYS A 360 -2.87 -2.87 -16.51
CA CYS A 360 -2.08 -3.29 -15.37
C CYS A 360 -1.54 -2.09 -14.59
N PHE A 361 -0.95 -1.09 -15.26
CA PHE A 361 -0.43 0.11 -14.60
C PHE A 361 -1.50 0.84 -13.79
N TYR A 362 -2.66 1.12 -14.40
CA TYR A 362 -3.74 1.83 -13.71
C TYR A 362 -4.33 0.98 -12.56
N LEU A 363 -4.42 -0.35 -12.73
CA LEU A 363 -4.83 -1.23 -11.64
C LEU A 363 -3.82 -1.18 -10.49
N THR A 364 -2.51 -1.22 -10.79
CA THR A 364 -1.46 -1.16 -9.76
C THR A 364 -1.53 0.14 -8.95
N ILE A 365 -1.69 1.32 -9.57
CA ILE A 365 -1.82 2.58 -8.82
C ILE A 365 -3.13 2.67 -8.04
N ALA A 366 -4.22 2.13 -8.58
CA ALA A 366 -5.49 2.05 -7.85
C ALA A 366 -5.37 1.17 -6.60
N PHE A 367 -4.71 0.01 -6.72
CA PHE A 367 -4.39 -0.87 -5.58
C PHE A 367 -3.40 -0.23 -4.61
N MET A 368 -2.42 0.52 -5.11
CA MET A 368 -1.48 1.27 -4.27
C MET A 368 -2.22 2.30 -3.43
N GLY A 369 -3.16 3.05 -4.02
CA GLY A 369 -3.97 4.05 -3.32
C GLY A 369 -4.84 3.44 -2.23
N ILE A 370 -5.50 2.30 -2.48
CA ILE A 370 -6.32 1.67 -1.42
C ILE A 370 -5.47 0.94 -0.39
N SER A 371 -4.36 0.33 -0.77
CA SER A 371 -3.57 -0.50 0.15
C SER A 371 -2.60 0.32 0.99
N MET A 372 -1.77 1.14 0.35
CA MET A 372 -0.72 1.87 1.06
C MET A 372 -1.33 2.93 1.97
N THR A 373 -2.28 3.73 1.48
CA THR A 373 -2.98 4.73 2.30
C THR A 373 -3.63 4.09 3.53
N THR A 374 -4.32 2.95 3.38
CA THR A 374 -4.92 2.23 4.52
C THR A 374 -3.86 1.78 5.52
N MET A 375 -2.78 1.14 5.06
CA MET A 375 -1.76 0.60 5.95
C MET A 375 -0.97 1.70 6.67
N ILE A 376 -0.62 2.78 5.96
CA ILE A 376 0.07 3.95 6.52
C ILE A 376 -0.81 4.61 7.58
N ASN A 377 -2.08 4.88 7.25
CA ASN A 377 -3.02 5.49 8.19
C ASN A 377 -3.23 4.63 9.43
N ASN A 378 -3.34 3.31 9.27
CA ASN A 378 -3.48 2.40 10.40
C ASN A 378 -2.24 2.40 11.28
N LEU A 379 -1.04 2.35 10.70
CA LEU A 379 0.21 2.43 11.46
C LEU A 379 0.28 3.74 12.27
N SER A 380 0.04 4.89 11.63
CA SER A 380 0.07 6.19 12.31
C SER A 380 -0.99 6.31 13.41
N ARG A 381 -2.19 5.74 13.21
CA ARG A 381 -3.23 5.69 14.24
C ARG A 381 -2.82 4.78 15.41
N MET A 382 -2.21 3.63 15.13
CA MET A 382 -1.69 2.73 16.18
C MET A 382 -0.65 3.43 17.04
N ASP A 383 0.31 4.15 16.45
CA ASP A 383 1.34 4.87 17.20
C ASP A 383 0.74 5.92 18.15
N ARG A 384 -0.27 6.67 17.70
CA ARG A 384 -1.00 7.64 18.54
C ARG A 384 -1.72 6.95 19.70
N HIS A 385 -2.46 5.86 19.43
CA HIS A 385 -3.14 5.10 20.47
C HIS A 385 -2.16 4.49 21.48
N ILE A 386 -1.03 3.95 21.02
CA ILE A 386 0.01 3.43 21.91
C ILE A 386 0.56 4.54 22.82
N TYR A 387 0.80 5.74 22.28
CA TYR A 387 1.24 6.89 23.06
C TYR A 387 0.21 7.28 24.13
N GLU A 388 -1.07 7.37 23.76
CA GLU A 388 -2.17 7.71 24.67
C GLU A 388 -2.36 6.66 25.76
N ILE A 389 -2.38 5.38 25.41
CA ILE A 389 -2.50 4.27 26.37
C ILE A 389 -1.31 4.28 27.35
N ARG A 390 -0.08 4.51 26.86
CA ARG A 390 1.11 4.64 27.73
C ARG A 390 0.98 5.83 28.66
N ARG A 391 0.40 6.94 28.22
CA ARG A 391 0.15 8.11 29.07
C ARG A 391 -0.87 7.79 30.16
N GLN A 392 -2.01 7.21 29.81
CA GLN A 392 -3.05 6.78 30.77
C GLN A 392 -2.50 5.78 31.78
N LEU A 393 -1.63 4.86 31.34
CA LEU A 393 -0.98 3.90 32.23
C LEU A 393 -0.10 4.59 33.27
N ARG A 394 0.72 5.58 32.87
CA ARG A 394 1.54 6.36 33.81
C ARG A 394 0.68 7.13 34.81
N GLU A 395 -0.37 7.80 34.34
CA GLU A 395 -1.29 8.56 35.19
C GLU A 395 -1.99 7.64 36.22
N ALA A 396 -2.41 6.43 35.80
CA ALA A 396 -3.01 5.44 36.71
C ALA A 396 -2.01 4.87 37.73
N GLU A 397 -0.76 4.61 37.30
CA GLU A 397 0.32 4.15 38.19
C GLU A 397 0.72 5.23 39.22
N GLU A 398 0.74 6.50 38.83
CA GLU A 398 0.94 7.64 39.76
C GLU A 398 -0.19 7.76 40.79
N GLN A 399 -1.44 7.54 40.37
CA GLN A 399 -2.58 7.56 41.30
C GLN A 399 -2.49 6.45 42.36
N LEU A 400 -1.94 5.29 42.01
CA LEU A 400 -1.70 4.17 42.94
C LEU A 400 -0.68 4.54 44.04
N GLN A 401 0.25 5.46 43.74
CA GLN A 401 1.29 5.88 44.68
C GLN A 401 0.82 6.97 45.66
N LYS A 402 -0.35 7.59 45.44
CA LYS A 402 -0.89 8.62 46.33
C LYS A 402 -1.32 8.02 47.68
N LYS A 403 -0.76 8.54 48.77
CA LYS A 403 -1.06 8.10 50.14
C LYS A 403 -2.48 8.55 50.57
N GLY A 404 -3.14 7.75 51.41
CA GLY A 404 -4.44 8.11 52.04
C GLY A 404 -5.70 7.58 51.33
N GLN A 405 -5.57 6.71 50.34
CA GLN A 405 -6.72 6.15 49.59
C GLN A 405 -7.28 4.85 50.20
N SER A 406 -8.57 4.58 49.95
CA SER A 406 -9.25 3.39 50.45
C SER A 406 -8.84 2.11 49.71
N SER A 407 -8.88 0.96 50.40
CA SER A 407 -8.52 -0.36 49.84
C SER A 407 -9.35 -0.74 48.60
N VAL A 408 -10.66 -0.42 48.60
CA VAL A 408 -11.56 -0.69 47.46
C VAL A 408 -11.18 0.14 46.23
N TYR A 409 -10.81 1.40 46.44
CA TYR A 409 -10.33 2.28 45.36
C TYR A 409 -9.02 1.75 44.75
N LEU A 410 -8.04 1.37 45.60
CA LEU A 410 -6.77 0.82 45.14
C LEU A 410 -6.95 -0.47 44.31
N ASN A 411 -7.89 -1.34 44.70
CA ASN A 411 -8.20 -2.54 43.92
C ASN A 411 -8.83 -2.22 42.56
N ARG A 412 -9.68 -1.19 42.46
CA ARG A 412 -10.22 -0.71 41.18
C ARG A 412 -9.12 -0.15 40.28
N VAL A 413 -8.21 0.67 40.83
CA VAL A 413 -7.07 1.22 40.08
C VAL A 413 -6.15 0.10 39.59
N LYS A 414 -5.85 -0.91 40.41
CA LYS A 414 -5.08 -2.09 39.97
C LYS A 414 -5.75 -2.83 38.80
N ALA A 415 -7.06 -3.02 38.85
CA ALA A 415 -7.80 -3.66 37.76
C ALA A 415 -7.74 -2.82 36.46
N ILE A 416 -7.84 -1.49 36.56
CA ILE A 416 -7.66 -0.58 35.42
C ILE A 416 -6.25 -0.71 34.85
N ILE A 417 -5.21 -0.64 35.69
CA ILE A 417 -3.81 -0.80 35.27
C ILE A 417 -3.61 -2.12 34.53
N GLN A 418 -4.14 -3.23 35.04
CA GLN A 418 -4.00 -4.54 34.40
C GLN A 418 -4.69 -4.57 33.03
N ARG A 419 -5.92 -4.07 32.93
CA ARG A 419 -6.64 -3.95 31.66
C ARG A 419 -5.91 -3.06 30.64
N THR A 420 -5.36 -1.94 31.10
CA THR A 420 -4.58 -1.01 30.26
C THR A 420 -3.27 -1.65 29.78
N LYS A 421 -2.59 -2.46 30.62
CA LYS A 421 -1.40 -3.23 30.22
C LYS A 421 -1.73 -4.27 29.15
N GLU A 422 -2.83 -5.00 29.30
CA GLU A 422 -3.30 -5.94 28.27
C GLU A 422 -3.65 -5.25 26.95
N LEU A 423 -4.29 -4.08 27.04
CA LEU A 423 -4.59 -3.26 25.87
C LEU A 423 -3.30 -2.80 25.18
N LEU A 424 -2.33 -2.28 25.95
CA LEU A 424 -1.02 -1.85 25.45
C LEU A 424 -0.29 -3.01 24.75
N LYS A 425 -0.33 -4.21 25.33
CA LYS A 425 0.22 -5.43 24.73
C LYS A 425 -0.39 -5.67 23.35
N ARG A 426 -1.71 -5.72 23.23
CA ARG A 426 -2.42 -5.99 21.97
C ARG A 426 -2.12 -4.95 20.88
N PHE A 427 -2.15 -3.67 21.22
CA PHE A 427 -1.84 -2.60 20.29
C PHE A 427 -0.39 -2.63 19.83
N THR A 428 0.55 -2.85 20.77
CA THR A 428 1.98 -2.92 20.45
C THR A 428 2.29 -4.09 19.51
N LEU A 429 1.73 -5.28 19.76
CA LEU A 429 1.94 -6.44 18.90
C LEU A 429 1.31 -6.27 17.51
N SER A 430 0.13 -5.66 17.44
CA SER A 430 -0.50 -5.31 16.15
C SER A 430 0.34 -4.28 15.37
N ASN A 431 0.93 -3.31 16.06
CA ASN A 431 1.83 -2.32 15.45
C ASN A 431 3.08 -2.99 14.85
N VAL A 432 3.63 -4.00 15.52
CA VAL A 432 4.73 -4.83 14.98
C VAL A 432 4.29 -5.61 13.74
N CYS A 433 3.04 -6.05 13.66
CA CYS A 433 2.53 -6.71 12.45
C CYS A 433 2.45 -5.73 11.28
N TYR A 434 1.95 -4.51 11.48
CA TYR A 434 1.98 -3.47 10.44
C TYR A 434 3.41 -3.14 10.02
N ASP A 435 4.32 -2.95 10.99
CA ASP A 435 5.75 -2.72 10.76
C ASP A 435 6.36 -3.82 9.87
N CYS A 436 6.09 -5.09 10.21
CA CYS A 436 6.52 -6.24 9.41
C CYS A 436 5.99 -6.21 7.98
N LEU A 437 4.72 -5.84 7.79
CA LEU A 437 4.05 -5.86 6.49
C LEU A 437 4.51 -4.76 5.53
N ILE A 438 4.72 -3.54 6.03
CA ILE A 438 5.00 -2.38 5.17
C ILE A 438 6.46 -1.98 5.12
N ASN A 439 7.28 -2.33 6.12
CA ASN A 439 8.70 -1.93 6.17
C ASN A 439 9.65 -3.00 5.62
N ASP A 440 9.16 -3.89 4.73
CA ASP A 440 10.03 -4.77 3.94
C ASP A 440 10.76 -3.96 2.85
N HIS A 441 12.09 -4.03 2.85
CA HIS A 441 12.92 -3.22 1.96
C HIS A 441 12.68 -3.52 0.47
N ASP A 442 12.53 -4.80 0.09
CA ASP A 442 12.26 -5.20 -1.29
C ASP A 442 10.91 -4.66 -1.77
N PHE A 443 9.88 -4.82 -0.95
CA PHE A 443 8.55 -4.29 -1.23
C PHE A 443 8.56 -2.76 -1.37
N LEU A 444 9.19 -2.03 -0.44
CA LEU A 444 9.30 -0.57 -0.53
C LEU A 444 10.08 -0.12 -1.76
N SER A 445 11.13 -0.85 -2.15
CA SER A 445 11.87 -0.58 -3.38
C SER A 445 10.98 -0.72 -4.61
N LYS A 446 10.15 -1.77 -4.70
CA LYS A 446 9.17 -1.92 -5.79
C LYS A 446 8.16 -0.79 -5.82
N CYS A 447 7.61 -0.41 -4.66
CA CYS A 447 6.71 0.74 -4.54
C CYS A 447 7.38 2.05 -4.98
N ALA A 448 8.66 2.25 -4.64
CA ALA A 448 9.44 3.42 -5.06
C ALA A 448 9.72 3.43 -6.57
N HIS A 449 10.04 2.30 -7.20
CA HIS A 449 10.17 2.26 -8.65
C HIS A 449 8.85 2.61 -9.35
N PHE A 450 7.74 2.03 -8.88
CA PHE A 450 6.43 2.30 -9.42
C PHE A 450 5.99 3.76 -9.19
N THR A 451 6.25 4.33 -8.01
CA THR A 451 5.97 5.75 -7.71
C THR A 451 6.75 6.67 -8.63
N ASN A 452 8.04 6.40 -8.87
CA ASN A 452 8.83 7.16 -9.84
C ASN A 452 8.17 7.11 -11.24
N LYS A 453 7.66 5.95 -11.64
CA LYS A 453 6.94 5.75 -12.89
C LYS A 453 5.65 6.56 -12.98
N VAL A 454 4.87 6.59 -11.89
CA VAL A 454 3.65 7.40 -11.76
C VAL A 454 3.99 8.88 -11.92
N LEU A 455 5.03 9.37 -11.24
CA LEU A 455 5.43 10.77 -11.37
C LEU A 455 5.92 11.11 -12.78
N ARG A 456 6.66 10.22 -13.44
CA ARG A 456 7.05 10.38 -14.85
C ARG A 456 5.83 10.42 -15.78
N LEU A 457 4.85 9.54 -15.57
CA LEU A 457 3.59 9.55 -16.32
C LEU A 457 2.86 10.91 -16.18
N TYR A 458 2.83 11.47 -14.97
CA TYR A 458 2.20 12.77 -14.75
C TYR A 458 2.95 13.88 -15.45
N LEU A 459 4.27 13.91 -15.28
CA LEU A 459 5.10 15.03 -15.74
C LEU A 459 5.47 14.96 -17.22
N ARG A 460 5.35 13.82 -17.92
CA ARG A 460 5.75 13.71 -19.34
C ARG A 460 5.06 14.67 -20.29
N SER A 461 3.87 15.16 -19.92
CA SER A 461 3.13 16.14 -20.72
C SER A 461 3.69 17.56 -20.58
N ILE A 462 4.46 17.85 -19.52
CA ILE A 462 4.96 19.20 -19.19
C ILE A 462 6.48 19.25 -18.95
N MET A 463 7.16 18.10 -18.96
CA MET A 463 8.60 17.95 -18.76
C MET A 463 9.20 17.16 -19.93
N PRO A 464 10.31 17.62 -20.54
CA PRO A 464 11.00 16.85 -21.57
C PRO A 464 11.68 15.62 -20.95
N ASP A 465 11.55 14.48 -21.64
CA ASP A 465 12.24 13.24 -21.29
C ASP A 465 13.77 13.42 -21.31
N SER A 466 14.47 12.59 -20.54
CA SER A 466 15.93 12.59 -20.51
C SER A 466 16.51 12.28 -21.90
N GLY A 467 17.20 13.26 -22.50
CA GLY A 467 17.78 13.15 -23.83
C GLY A 467 16.97 13.81 -24.96
N VAL A 468 15.78 14.32 -24.67
CA VAL A 468 15.03 15.17 -25.59
C VAL A 468 15.49 16.62 -25.44
N ASP A 469 15.75 17.31 -26.55
CA ASP A 469 16.09 18.73 -26.54
C ASP A 469 14.92 19.55 -25.97
N PRO A 470 15.09 20.27 -24.84
CA PRO A 470 14.05 21.09 -24.24
C PRO A 470 13.41 22.09 -25.20
N PHE A 471 14.15 22.58 -26.21
CA PHE A 471 13.63 23.53 -27.19
C PHE A 471 12.63 22.91 -28.19
N SER A 472 12.69 21.58 -28.38
CA SER A 472 11.79 20.83 -29.27
C SER A 472 10.51 20.35 -28.57
N PHE A 473 10.52 20.33 -27.24
CA PHE A 473 9.42 19.82 -26.44
C PHE A 473 8.27 20.83 -26.37
N LYS A 474 7.06 20.39 -26.74
CA LYS A 474 5.84 21.20 -26.63
C LYS A 474 5.02 20.70 -25.46
N PRO A 475 4.92 21.47 -24.35
CA PRO A 475 4.13 21.07 -23.21
C PRO A 475 2.64 21.05 -23.54
N CYS A 476 1.93 20.03 -23.05
CA CYS A 476 0.47 19.89 -23.12
C CYS A 476 -0.11 20.06 -21.71
N ILE A 477 -0.42 21.31 -21.36
CA ILE A 477 -0.96 21.68 -20.04
C ILE A 477 -2.34 21.06 -19.81
N GLU A 478 -3.19 21.05 -20.84
CA GLU A 478 -4.54 20.48 -20.77
C GLU A 478 -4.52 19.04 -20.28
N ARG A 479 -3.66 18.21 -20.89
CA ARG A 479 -3.48 16.81 -20.47
C ARG A 479 -3.02 16.69 -19.02
N PHE A 480 -2.03 17.49 -18.59
CA PHE A 480 -1.60 17.48 -17.19
C PHE A 480 -2.76 17.80 -16.24
N THR A 481 -3.48 18.89 -16.52
CA THR A 481 -4.59 19.35 -15.68
C THR A 481 -5.79 18.41 -15.64
N ALA A 482 -5.94 17.56 -16.67
CA ALA A 482 -6.96 16.52 -16.76
C ALA A 482 -6.60 15.27 -15.92
N LEU A 483 -5.38 15.10 -15.42
CA LEU A 483 -5.02 13.88 -14.71
C LEU A 483 -5.74 13.74 -13.35
N PRO A 484 -6.02 12.50 -12.90
CA PRO A 484 -6.67 12.24 -11.61
C PRO A 484 -5.87 12.71 -10.40
N GLU A 485 -6.49 13.45 -9.50
CA GLU A 485 -5.83 13.91 -8.29
C GLU A 485 -5.40 12.76 -7.35
N VAL A 486 -6.26 11.75 -7.21
CA VAL A 486 -6.10 10.61 -6.28
C VAL A 486 -4.80 9.83 -6.50
N PHE A 487 -4.35 9.67 -7.74
CA PHE A 487 -3.13 8.92 -8.01
C PHE A 487 -1.87 9.73 -7.71
N LEU A 488 -1.90 11.06 -7.95
CA LEU A 488 -0.81 11.93 -7.52
C LEU A 488 -0.74 12.00 -6.00
N GLU A 489 -1.88 12.10 -5.33
CA GLU A 489 -1.96 12.05 -3.87
C GLU A 489 -1.37 10.75 -3.31
N THR A 490 -1.69 9.61 -3.91
CA THR A 490 -1.12 8.30 -3.54
C THR A 490 0.42 8.30 -3.62
N ALA A 491 0.97 8.84 -4.71
CA ALA A 491 2.43 8.94 -4.90
C ALA A 491 3.08 9.86 -3.85
N VAL A 492 2.47 11.03 -3.60
CA VAL A 492 2.96 12.02 -2.64
C VAL A 492 2.90 11.48 -1.20
N GLU A 493 1.81 10.80 -0.82
CA GLU A 493 1.64 10.20 0.51
C GLU A 493 2.67 9.09 0.76
N PHE A 494 2.96 8.27 -0.26
CA PHE A 494 4.03 7.28 -0.17
C PHE A 494 5.42 7.92 0.00
N LEU A 495 5.71 9.03 -0.69
CA LEU A 495 6.97 9.75 -0.51
C LEU A 495 7.11 10.32 0.91
N HIS A 496 6.04 10.86 1.48
CA HIS A 496 6.02 11.28 2.89
C HIS A 496 6.35 10.10 3.81
N PHE A 497 5.68 8.98 3.63
CA PHE A 497 5.91 7.78 4.42
C PHE A 497 7.38 7.29 4.38
N LEU A 498 8.04 7.40 3.22
CA LEU A 498 9.48 7.08 3.09
C LEU A 498 10.37 8.11 3.80
N LEU A 499 10.03 9.39 3.74
CA LEU A 499 10.84 10.48 4.31
C LEU A 499 10.68 10.65 5.82
N GLU A 500 9.57 10.18 6.40
CA GLU A 500 9.31 10.19 7.85
C GLU A 500 10.34 9.38 8.65
N ASN A 501 10.97 8.36 8.05
CA ASN A 501 11.91 7.48 8.73
C ASN A 501 13.23 7.37 7.95
N PRO A 502 14.39 7.70 8.56
CA PRO A 502 15.70 7.60 7.92
C PRO A 502 16.05 6.22 7.34
N ASN A 503 15.49 5.14 7.90
CA ASN A 503 15.71 3.79 7.36
C ASN A 503 14.91 3.55 6.08
N ARG A 504 13.72 4.13 5.95
CA ARG A 504 12.90 4.02 4.73
C ARG A 504 13.43 4.93 3.64
N SER A 505 13.94 6.11 3.98
CA SER A 505 14.45 7.08 3.00
C SER A 505 15.66 6.57 2.21
N LYS A 506 16.39 5.58 2.72
CA LYS A 506 17.44 4.85 1.98
C LYS A 506 16.98 4.32 0.63
N VAL A 507 15.71 3.88 0.54
CA VAL A 507 15.11 3.39 -0.70
C VAL A 507 15.12 4.45 -1.81
N LEU A 508 15.07 5.74 -1.47
CA LEU A 508 15.10 6.82 -2.47
C LEU A 508 16.50 7.09 -3.01
N THR A 509 17.56 6.79 -2.24
CA THR A 509 18.95 7.04 -2.61
C THR A 509 19.66 5.83 -3.20
N GLU A 510 19.28 4.61 -2.80
CA GLU A 510 19.86 3.37 -3.31
C GLU A 510 19.40 3.06 -4.73
N ASN A 511 18.17 3.45 -5.06
CA ASN A 511 17.61 3.30 -6.39
C ASN A 511 18.00 4.53 -7.22
N VAL A 512 18.70 4.35 -8.34
CA VAL A 512 19.13 5.43 -9.26
C VAL A 512 17.90 6.02 -9.98
N LEU A 513 17.06 6.72 -9.22
CA LEU A 513 15.76 7.22 -9.65
C LEU A 513 15.79 8.74 -9.70
N ASP A 514 15.10 9.30 -10.69
CA ASP A 514 15.10 10.75 -10.98
C ASP A 514 14.15 11.53 -10.07
N TYR A 515 14.08 11.17 -8.78
CA TYR A 515 13.22 11.84 -7.80
C TYR A 515 13.50 13.34 -7.64
N PRO A 516 14.76 13.81 -7.56
CA PRO A 516 15.06 15.23 -7.44
C PRO A 516 14.36 16.08 -8.52
N ARG A 517 14.53 15.69 -9.79
CA ARG A 517 13.96 16.42 -10.92
C ARG A 517 12.44 16.34 -10.94
N LEU A 518 11.86 15.16 -10.67
CA LEU A 518 10.40 14.98 -10.63
C LEU A 518 9.76 15.82 -9.51
N ILE A 519 10.35 15.81 -8.30
CA ILE A 519 9.86 16.62 -7.17
C ILE A 519 9.95 18.12 -7.51
N LEU A 520 11.07 18.56 -8.10
CA LEU A 520 11.24 19.95 -8.53
C LEU A 520 10.17 20.36 -9.55
N HIS A 521 9.93 19.55 -10.58
CA HIS A 521 8.91 19.85 -11.59
C HIS A 521 7.48 19.81 -11.04
N LEU A 522 7.17 18.96 -10.06
CA LEU A 522 5.89 19.02 -9.34
C LEU A 522 5.73 20.36 -8.62
N ILE A 523 6.77 20.82 -7.92
CA ILE A 523 6.74 22.07 -7.15
C ILE A 523 6.61 23.27 -8.08
N VAL A 524 7.43 23.35 -9.14
CA VAL A 524 7.40 24.48 -10.09
C VAL A 524 6.05 24.58 -10.81
N ASN A 525 5.34 23.46 -10.99
CA ASN A 525 4.02 23.42 -11.60
C ASN A 525 2.85 23.40 -10.59
N LEU A 526 3.09 23.74 -9.32
CA LEU A 526 2.03 23.89 -8.30
C LEU A 526 0.85 24.78 -8.72
N PRO A 527 1.02 25.88 -9.50
CA PRO A 527 -0.11 26.68 -9.98
C PRO A 527 -1.09 25.91 -10.88
N LEU A 528 -0.72 24.72 -11.35
CA LEU A 528 -1.57 23.80 -12.12
C LEU A 528 -2.29 22.77 -11.23
N VAL A 529 -2.13 22.81 -9.91
CA VAL A 529 -2.81 21.96 -8.93
C VAL A 529 -3.81 22.79 -8.16
N ARG A 530 -5.11 22.51 -8.33
CA ARG A 530 -6.22 23.24 -7.71
C ARG A 530 -6.38 22.92 -6.22
N ASN A 531 -6.16 21.67 -5.79
CA ASN A 531 -6.33 21.31 -4.38
C ASN A 531 -5.18 21.87 -3.52
N PRO A 532 -5.43 22.81 -2.60
CA PRO A 532 -4.40 23.37 -1.73
C PRO A 532 -3.80 22.35 -0.75
N PHE A 533 -4.55 21.30 -0.37
CA PHE A 533 -4.05 20.23 0.50
C PHE A 533 -3.05 19.32 -0.22
N LEU A 534 -3.32 18.97 -1.48
CA LEU A 534 -2.35 18.22 -2.27
C LEU A 534 -1.11 19.07 -2.56
N ALA A 535 -1.31 20.34 -2.93
CA ALA A 535 -0.22 21.30 -3.13
C ALA A 535 0.67 21.43 -1.89
N SER A 536 0.07 21.54 -0.70
CA SER A 536 0.82 21.63 0.55
C SER A 536 1.59 20.34 0.87
N LYS A 537 0.99 19.17 0.62
CA LYS A 537 1.70 17.89 0.73
C LYS A 537 2.89 17.82 -0.23
N ILE A 538 2.78 18.32 -1.46
CA ILE A 538 3.90 18.37 -2.42
C ILE A 538 5.03 19.25 -1.88
N VAL A 539 4.72 20.46 -1.40
CA VAL A 539 5.72 21.36 -0.80
C VAL A 539 6.36 20.74 0.44
N ASN A 540 5.57 20.01 1.24
CA ASN A 540 6.06 19.34 2.44
C ASN A 540 7.16 18.30 2.12
N ILE A 541 7.18 17.70 0.92
CA ILE A 541 8.27 16.79 0.52
C ILE A 541 9.61 17.53 0.53
N LEU A 542 9.66 18.74 -0.03
CA LEU A 542 10.86 19.57 -0.05
C LEU A 542 11.26 20.00 1.37
N TYR A 543 10.28 20.32 2.21
CA TYR A 543 10.52 20.59 3.63
C TYR A 543 11.14 19.39 4.35
N SER A 544 10.62 18.17 4.14
CA SER A 544 11.10 16.94 4.77
C SER A 544 12.54 16.57 4.39
N ILE A 545 13.06 17.08 3.26
CA ILE A 545 14.44 16.88 2.84
C ILE A 545 15.38 18.03 3.21
N CYS A 546 14.86 19.15 3.73
CA CYS A 546 15.68 20.26 4.17
C CYS A 546 16.70 19.85 5.25
N PRO A 547 17.86 20.52 5.36
CA PRO A 547 18.93 20.18 6.31
C PRO A 547 18.61 20.33 7.81
N ASN A 548 17.35 20.48 8.21
CA ASN A 548 16.91 20.58 9.60
C ASN A 548 16.89 19.23 10.34
N VAL A 549 16.89 18.11 9.62
CA VAL A 549 16.74 16.75 10.18
C VAL A 549 17.94 15.88 9.77
N PRO A 550 18.65 15.24 10.71
CA PRO A 550 19.90 14.54 10.43
C PRO A 550 19.67 13.17 9.77
N SER A 551 19.36 13.15 8.48
CA SER A 551 19.59 11.95 7.66
C SER A 551 20.39 12.30 6.41
N THR A 552 21.50 11.58 6.19
CA THR A 552 22.44 11.80 5.08
C THR A 552 21.77 11.69 3.71
N ASN A 553 20.75 10.83 3.60
CA ASN A 553 20.04 10.55 2.35
C ASN A 553 19.15 11.70 1.90
N SER A 554 18.36 12.27 2.83
CA SER A 554 17.54 13.44 2.55
C SER A 554 18.38 14.64 2.10
N LEU A 555 19.56 14.82 2.70
CA LEU A 555 20.48 15.89 2.33
C LEU A 555 21.02 15.76 0.90
N LEU A 556 21.25 14.53 0.42
CA LEU A 556 21.66 14.26 -0.97
C LEU A 556 20.58 14.70 -1.96
N LEU A 557 19.32 14.31 -1.73
CA LEU A 557 18.18 14.71 -2.55
C LEU A 557 18.01 16.23 -2.58
N TYR A 558 18.10 16.88 -1.41
CA TYR A 558 18.02 18.34 -1.29
C TYR A 558 19.09 19.04 -2.13
N ARG A 559 20.35 18.60 -2.02
CA ARG A 559 21.45 19.18 -2.80
C ARG A 559 21.24 19.02 -4.31
N GLN A 560 20.76 17.86 -4.75
CA GLN A 560 20.47 17.63 -6.17
C GLN A 560 19.39 18.57 -6.69
N ILE A 561 18.32 18.81 -5.91
CA ILE A 561 17.27 19.77 -6.27
C ILE A 561 17.81 21.19 -6.31
N MET A 562 18.51 21.64 -5.27
CA MET A 562 18.96 23.03 -5.16
C MET A 562 20.05 23.39 -6.17
N ASN A 563 20.82 22.42 -6.65
CA ASN A 563 21.82 22.64 -7.69
C ASN A 563 21.21 22.73 -9.11
N ASP A 564 19.94 22.39 -9.29
CA ASP A 564 19.26 22.49 -10.58
C ASP A 564 18.97 23.95 -10.93
N LYS A 565 19.24 24.34 -12.19
CA LYS A 565 18.98 25.69 -12.69
C LYS A 565 17.50 26.07 -12.60
N ILE A 566 16.60 25.12 -12.85
CA ILE A 566 15.15 25.34 -12.73
C ILE A 566 14.79 25.73 -11.30
N ALA A 567 15.46 25.16 -10.29
CA ALA A 567 15.25 25.50 -8.91
C ALA A 567 15.71 26.94 -8.62
N VAL A 568 16.91 27.30 -9.06
CA VAL A 568 17.46 28.66 -8.90
C VAL A 568 16.53 29.71 -9.51
N ASP A 569 15.98 29.44 -10.70
CA ASP A 569 15.21 30.42 -11.46
C ASP A 569 13.73 30.50 -11.01
N ASN A 570 13.11 29.39 -10.62
CA ASN A 570 11.64 29.31 -10.48
C ASN A 570 11.13 28.88 -9.10
N LEU A 571 11.95 28.24 -8.26
CA LEU A 571 11.45 27.66 -6.99
C LEU A 571 10.93 28.73 -6.04
N PHE A 572 11.68 29.81 -5.84
CA PHE A 572 11.26 30.88 -4.94
C PHE A 572 10.02 31.65 -5.41
N PRO A 573 9.94 32.12 -6.68
CA PRO A 573 8.73 32.76 -7.18
C PRO A 573 7.45 31.92 -6.97
N VAL A 574 7.52 30.62 -7.23
CA VAL A 574 6.37 29.71 -7.08
C VAL A 574 5.98 29.55 -5.61
N LEU A 575 6.95 29.39 -4.70
CA LEU A 575 6.69 29.28 -3.28
C LEU A 575 6.18 30.59 -2.66
N VAL A 576 6.65 31.75 -3.12
CA VAL A 576 6.13 33.07 -2.73
C VAL A 576 4.66 33.20 -3.10
N LYS A 577 4.31 32.84 -4.34
CA LYS A 577 2.94 32.86 -4.81
C LYS A 577 2.06 31.89 -4.00
N PHE A 578 2.52 30.66 -3.79
CA PHE A 578 1.79 29.67 -3.01
C PHE A 578 1.59 30.11 -1.55
N TYR A 579 2.61 30.69 -0.90
CA TYR A 579 2.50 31.26 0.45
C TYR A 579 1.38 32.31 0.54
N ALA A 580 1.28 33.16 -0.47
CA ALA A 580 0.29 34.22 -0.56
C ALA A 580 -1.13 33.72 -0.94
N ASP A 581 -1.23 32.63 -1.70
CA ASP A 581 -2.50 32.01 -2.10
C ASP A 581 -3.15 31.20 -0.96
N VAL A 582 -2.36 30.68 -0.02
CA VAL A 582 -2.83 29.91 1.13
C VAL A 582 -3.36 30.87 2.21
N GLU A 583 -4.53 31.45 1.99
CA GLU A 583 -5.28 32.23 2.99
C GLU A 583 -6.63 31.59 3.33
N SER A 584 -7.24 30.90 2.35
CA SER A 584 -8.42 30.07 2.60
C SER A 584 -8.32 28.69 1.97
N THR A 585 -8.35 27.64 2.80
CA THR A 585 -8.27 26.23 2.39
C THR A 585 -9.63 25.54 2.33
N GLY A 586 -10.72 26.22 2.71
CA GLY A 586 -12.09 25.73 2.74
C GLY A 586 -12.39 24.68 3.82
N SER A 587 -11.51 24.47 4.81
CA SER A 587 -11.69 23.43 5.85
C SER A 587 -12.05 24.00 7.22
N HIS A 588 -12.64 23.17 8.08
CA HIS A 588 -12.95 23.57 9.47
C HIS A 588 -11.69 23.87 10.32
N THR A 589 -10.50 23.42 9.89
CA THR A 589 -9.20 23.66 10.54
C THR A 589 -8.30 24.66 9.81
N GLU A 590 -8.83 25.26 8.72
CA GLU A 590 -8.14 26.15 7.79
C GLU A 590 -7.28 27.21 8.46
N PHE A 591 -7.80 27.78 9.55
CA PHE A 591 -7.12 28.80 10.33
C PHE A 591 -5.72 28.37 10.81
N TYR A 592 -5.57 27.11 11.24
CA TYR A 592 -4.30 26.59 11.76
C TYR A 592 -3.44 26.00 10.65
N ASP A 593 -4.06 25.42 9.63
CA ASP A 593 -3.36 24.76 8.53
C ASP A 593 -2.50 25.75 7.74
N LYS A 594 -2.99 26.98 7.52
CA LYS A 594 -2.22 28.01 6.81
C LYS A 594 -0.88 28.33 7.47
N PHE A 595 -0.83 28.43 8.80
CA PHE A 595 0.41 28.72 9.52
C PHE A 595 1.42 27.57 9.42
N ASN A 596 0.95 26.32 9.46
CA ASN A 596 1.83 25.16 9.25
C ASN A 596 2.43 25.14 7.83
N ILE A 597 1.62 25.43 6.81
CA ILE A 597 2.08 25.48 5.43
C ILE A 597 3.12 26.61 5.25
N ARG A 598 2.81 27.80 5.77
CA ARG A 598 3.68 28.98 5.72
C ARG A 598 5.00 28.74 6.45
N ARG A 599 4.95 28.13 7.63
CA ARG A 599 6.13 27.70 8.40
C ARG A 599 7.03 26.77 7.58
N ASN A 600 6.47 25.75 6.92
CA ASN A 600 7.24 24.83 6.10
C ASN A 600 7.96 25.57 4.95
N ILE A 601 7.27 26.53 4.31
CA ILE A 601 7.86 27.38 3.27
C ILE A 601 8.96 28.31 3.83
N GLN A 602 8.75 28.92 5.00
CA GLN A 602 9.74 29.77 5.68
C GLN A 602 11.04 29.01 5.94
N VAL A 603 10.94 27.76 6.41
CA VAL A 603 12.10 26.89 6.60
C VAL A 603 12.83 26.62 5.28
N ILE A 604 12.11 26.35 4.20
CA ILE A 604 12.71 26.17 2.87
C ILE A 604 13.45 27.44 2.46
N PHE A 605 12.83 28.62 2.61
CA PHE A 605 13.45 29.91 2.32
C PHE A 605 14.72 30.14 3.11
N ARG A 606 14.73 29.83 4.42
CA ARG A 606 15.92 29.96 5.26
C ARG A 606 17.10 29.19 4.68
N PHE A 607 16.89 27.96 4.22
CA PHE A 607 17.98 27.17 3.63
C PHE A 607 18.37 27.61 2.22
N MET A 608 17.42 28.05 1.41
CA MET A 608 17.73 28.68 0.12
C MET A 608 18.56 29.96 0.33
N TRP A 609 18.27 30.73 1.39
CA TRP A 609 18.98 31.97 1.70
C TRP A 609 20.45 31.72 2.08
N VAL A 610 20.77 30.56 2.67
CA VAL A 610 22.17 30.21 2.98
C VAL A 610 23.02 30.03 1.72
N ASP A 611 22.44 29.53 0.63
CA ASP A 611 23.13 29.37 -0.64
C ASP A 611 23.28 30.72 -1.39
N LEU A 612 24.51 31.04 -1.79
CA LEU A 612 24.83 32.33 -2.44
C LEU A 612 24.18 32.50 -3.82
N THR A 613 23.95 31.40 -4.55
CA THR A 613 23.37 31.45 -5.89
C THR A 613 21.87 31.73 -5.79
N HIS A 614 21.19 30.97 -4.94
CA HIS A 614 19.77 31.21 -4.64
C HIS A 614 19.58 32.61 -4.07
N ARG A 615 20.32 33.01 -3.03
CA ARG A 615 20.20 34.34 -2.40
C ARG A 615 20.24 35.49 -3.42
N LYS A 616 21.13 35.44 -4.42
CA LYS A 616 21.19 36.46 -5.48
C LYS A 616 19.88 36.55 -6.27
N THR A 617 19.33 35.42 -6.69
CA THR A 617 18.05 35.38 -7.42
C THR A 617 16.89 35.84 -6.53
N LEU A 618 16.92 35.52 -5.23
CA LEU A 618 15.93 35.98 -4.25
C LEU A 618 15.89 37.51 -4.15
N VAL A 619 17.06 38.13 -3.98
CA VAL A 619 17.18 39.60 -3.89
C VAL A 619 16.71 40.24 -5.20
N GLN A 620 17.14 39.72 -6.36
CA GLN A 620 16.69 40.22 -7.66
C GLN A 620 15.18 40.10 -7.86
N PHE A 621 14.55 39.02 -7.35
CA PHE A 621 13.10 38.86 -7.40
C PHE A 621 12.40 39.88 -6.49
N ALA A 622 12.92 40.09 -5.28
CA ALA A 622 12.37 41.02 -4.31
C ALA A 622 12.47 42.49 -4.80
N GLU A 623 13.57 42.87 -5.45
CA GLU A 623 13.76 44.21 -6.03
C GLU A 623 12.71 44.56 -7.09
N LYS A 624 12.23 43.56 -7.85
CA LYS A 624 11.18 43.77 -8.86
C LYS A 624 9.84 44.18 -8.28
N SER A 625 9.60 43.98 -6.98
CA SER A 625 8.38 44.41 -6.29
C SER A 625 7.10 43.93 -7.00
N SER A 626 7.08 42.67 -7.43
CA SER A 626 5.92 42.12 -8.15
C SER A 626 4.66 42.11 -7.26
N PRO A 627 3.45 42.15 -7.84
CA PRO A 627 2.21 42.08 -7.06
C PRO A 627 2.15 40.84 -6.15
N ASP A 628 2.62 39.69 -6.64
CA ASP A 628 2.71 38.46 -5.86
C ASP A 628 3.67 38.59 -4.66
N PHE A 629 4.80 39.27 -4.85
CA PHE A 629 5.76 39.52 -3.77
C PHE A 629 5.22 40.50 -2.72
N CYS A 630 4.55 41.57 -3.15
CA CYS A 630 3.91 42.51 -2.22
C CYS A 630 2.80 41.84 -1.40
N ARG A 631 1.97 40.99 -2.04
CA ARG A 631 0.96 40.21 -1.34
C ARG A 631 1.57 39.26 -0.32
N PHE A 632 2.65 38.56 -0.69
CA PHE A 632 3.43 37.73 0.22
C PHE A 632 3.93 38.51 1.45
N LEU A 633 4.56 39.68 1.24
CA LEU A 633 5.03 40.52 2.35
C LEU A 633 3.88 40.94 3.26
N ASN A 634 2.75 41.35 2.69
CA ASN A 634 1.55 41.69 3.46
C ASN A 634 1.06 40.50 4.31
N MET A 635 1.08 39.29 3.77
CA MET A 635 0.72 38.08 4.54
C MET A 635 1.71 37.80 5.67
N VAL A 636 3.02 37.94 5.44
CA VAL A 636 4.05 37.78 6.48
C VAL A 636 3.85 38.78 7.62
N ILE A 637 3.54 40.05 7.30
CA ILE A 637 3.29 41.09 8.31
C ILE A 637 2.03 40.78 9.11
N ASN A 638 0.93 40.46 8.42
CA ASN A 638 -0.34 40.14 9.07
C ASN A 638 -0.20 38.93 10.01
N ASP A 639 0.50 37.88 9.58
CA ASP A 639 0.77 36.71 10.42
C ASP A 639 1.63 37.07 11.62
N THR A 640 2.65 37.91 11.44
CA THR A 640 3.51 38.36 12.53
C THR A 640 2.71 39.10 13.60
N THR A 641 1.86 40.05 13.20
CA THR A 641 0.99 40.79 14.12
C THR A 641 0.05 39.83 14.86
N PHE A 642 -0.66 38.97 14.12
CA PHE A 642 -1.57 38.00 14.72
C PHE A 642 -0.89 37.07 15.72
N LEU A 643 0.24 36.46 15.34
CA LEU A 643 0.96 35.48 16.16
C LEU A 643 1.51 36.10 17.44
N LEU A 644 1.99 37.34 17.39
CA LEU A 644 2.46 38.06 18.57
C LEU A 644 1.31 38.44 19.49
N ASP A 645 0.21 38.97 18.97
CA ASP A 645 -0.95 39.37 19.75
C ASP A 645 -1.57 38.16 20.48
N GLU A 646 -1.81 37.05 19.78
CA GLU A 646 -2.31 35.81 20.39
C GLU A 646 -1.35 35.25 21.44
N SER A 647 -0.05 35.25 21.15
CA SER A 647 0.96 34.78 22.11
C SER A 647 0.91 35.59 23.41
N LEU A 648 0.84 36.92 23.30
CA LEU A 648 0.76 37.82 24.46
C LEU A 648 -0.56 37.66 25.22
N GLU A 649 -1.69 37.52 24.51
CA GLU A 649 -2.99 37.28 25.14
C GLU A 649 -2.98 35.99 25.96
N LYS A 650 -2.49 34.89 25.39
CA LYS A 650 -2.43 33.62 26.12
C LYS A 650 -1.42 33.65 27.26
N LEU A 651 -0.28 34.36 27.12
CA LEU A 651 0.68 34.57 28.22
C LEU A 651 0.05 35.34 29.38
N LYS A 652 -0.72 36.40 29.09
CA LYS A 652 -1.49 37.13 30.09
C LYS A 652 -2.45 36.21 30.83
N LYS A 653 -3.17 35.37 30.09
CA LYS A 653 -4.12 34.39 30.65
C LYS A 653 -3.44 33.33 31.53
N ILE A 654 -2.26 32.85 31.13
CA ILE A 654 -1.43 31.96 31.95
C ILE A 654 -1.08 32.66 33.26
N ASN A 655 -0.58 33.89 33.21
CA ASN A 655 -0.20 34.64 34.41
C ASN A 655 -1.39 34.90 35.34
N GLU A 656 -2.56 35.24 34.80
CA GLU A 656 -3.80 35.42 35.57
C GLU A 656 -4.19 34.15 36.33
N ILE A 657 -4.17 32.98 35.67
CA ILE A 657 -4.53 31.70 36.29
C ILE A 657 -3.46 31.25 37.29
N GLU A 658 -2.16 31.41 36.97
CA GLU A 658 -1.06 31.06 37.89
C GLU A 658 -1.05 31.96 39.14
N THR A 659 -1.41 33.23 39.01
CA THR A 659 -1.57 34.15 40.15
C THR A 659 -2.73 33.71 41.05
N GLN A 660 -3.84 33.23 40.46
CA GLN A 660 -4.97 32.66 41.22
C GLN A 660 -4.59 31.36 41.94
N LEU A 661 -3.82 30.48 41.28
CA LEU A 661 -3.28 29.26 41.88
C LEU A 661 -2.34 29.55 43.06
N SER A 662 -1.56 30.63 42.99
CA SER A 662 -0.65 31.02 44.06
C SER A 662 -1.36 31.58 45.31
N ASN A 663 -2.59 32.07 45.16
CA ASN A 663 -3.43 32.55 46.26
C ASN A 663 -4.35 31.43 46.78
N GLU A 664 -3.86 30.64 47.74
CA GLU A 664 -4.57 29.49 48.31
C GLU A 664 -5.98 29.83 48.85
N THR A 665 -6.20 31.03 49.37
CA THR A 665 -7.50 31.46 49.90
C THR A 665 -8.55 31.63 48.80
N VAL A 666 -8.19 32.23 47.68
CA VAL A 666 -9.06 32.44 46.52
C VAL A 666 -9.26 31.13 45.78
N TRP A 667 -8.20 30.33 45.63
CA TRP A 667 -8.26 29.04 44.96
C TRP A 667 -9.14 28.03 45.70
N ASN A 668 -9.05 27.95 47.03
CA ASN A 668 -9.88 27.07 47.84
C ASN A 668 -11.33 27.54 47.98
N SER A 669 -11.62 28.82 47.67
CA SER A 669 -12.98 29.35 47.63
C SER A 669 -13.77 28.97 46.37
N LEU A 670 -13.07 28.54 45.30
CA LEU A 670 -13.67 28.10 44.06
C LEU A 670 -14.23 26.68 44.17
N SER A 671 -15.32 26.42 43.44
CA SER A 671 -15.87 25.08 43.32
C SER A 671 -14.86 24.11 42.68
N GLU A 672 -15.05 22.81 42.91
CA GLU A 672 -14.15 21.79 42.36
C GLU A 672 -14.22 21.74 40.81
N GLU A 673 -15.41 21.99 40.25
CA GLU A 673 -15.63 22.12 38.80
C GLU A 673 -14.90 23.33 38.20
N GLU A 674 -14.95 24.50 38.86
CA GLU A 674 -14.23 25.69 38.41
C GLU A 674 -12.72 25.52 38.48
N ARG A 675 -12.22 24.86 39.53
CA ARG A 675 -10.79 24.54 39.65
C ARG A 675 -10.32 23.63 38.52
N GLN A 676 -11.12 22.63 38.16
CA GLN A 676 -10.81 21.74 37.04
C GLN A 676 -10.83 22.49 35.71
N HIS A 677 -11.87 23.29 35.45
CA HIS A 677 -11.96 24.11 34.24
C HIS A 677 -10.77 25.08 34.10
N ARG A 678 -10.37 25.77 35.18
CA ARG A 678 -9.21 26.67 35.18
C ARG A 678 -7.91 25.94 34.89
N THR A 679 -7.76 24.71 35.39
CA THR A 679 -6.57 23.88 35.15
C THR A 679 -6.50 23.41 33.69
N GLU A 680 -7.64 23.03 33.10
CA GLU A 680 -7.74 22.70 31.68
C GLU A 680 -7.41 23.91 30.80
N MET A 681 -7.99 25.08 31.10
CA MET A 681 -7.68 26.34 30.41
C MET A 681 -6.20 26.71 30.48
N LEU A 682 -5.55 26.52 31.63
CA LEU A 682 -4.12 26.77 31.80
C LEU A 682 -3.29 25.83 30.92
N SER A 683 -3.64 24.55 30.90
CA SER A 683 -2.98 23.54 30.07
C SER A 683 -3.09 23.89 28.58
N ASP A 684 -4.28 24.25 28.13
CA ASP A 684 -4.55 24.63 26.74
C ASP A 684 -3.83 25.93 26.36
N ALA A 685 -3.86 26.95 27.21
CA ALA A 685 -3.14 28.21 26.99
C ALA A 685 -1.62 27.96 26.88
N LYS A 686 -1.05 27.14 27.77
CA LYS A 686 0.37 26.74 27.71
C LYS A 686 0.72 26.01 26.42
N ARG A 687 -0.16 25.13 25.94
CA ARG A 687 0.03 24.40 24.68
C ARG A 687 0.02 25.36 23.49
N GLN A 688 -0.96 26.26 23.43
CA GLN A 688 -1.13 27.21 22.31
C GLN A 688 0.01 28.23 22.25
N VAL A 689 0.41 28.84 23.38
CA VAL A 689 1.52 29.81 23.43
C VAL A 689 2.80 29.25 22.82
N ARG A 690 3.13 28.00 23.12
CA ARG A 690 4.35 27.36 22.58
C ARG A 690 4.32 27.28 21.06
N ILE A 691 3.16 26.98 20.49
CA ILE A 691 2.97 26.87 19.04
C ILE A 691 3.09 28.27 18.41
N TRP A 692 2.34 29.25 18.93
CA TRP A 692 2.31 30.60 18.39
C TRP A 692 3.65 31.32 18.49
N LEU A 693 4.36 31.22 19.61
CA LEU A 693 5.69 31.80 19.74
C LEU A 693 6.71 31.15 18.80
N SER A 694 6.62 29.83 18.58
CA SER A 694 7.49 29.15 17.61
C SER A 694 7.27 29.69 16.20
N PHE A 695 6.00 29.83 15.77
CA PHE A 695 5.69 30.36 14.45
C PHE A 695 6.07 31.84 14.32
N GLY A 696 5.83 32.64 15.36
CA GLY A 696 6.19 34.06 15.40
C GLY A 696 7.69 34.26 15.30
N THR A 697 8.49 33.43 15.98
CA THR A 697 9.96 33.48 15.92
C THR A 697 10.45 33.18 14.49
N GLU A 698 9.97 32.10 13.87
CA GLU A 698 10.38 31.71 12.51
C GLU A 698 9.95 32.75 11.45
N THR A 699 8.78 33.36 11.62
CA THR A 699 8.29 34.44 10.75
C THR A 699 9.14 35.71 10.89
N MET A 700 9.52 36.08 12.12
CA MET A 700 10.41 37.21 12.37
C MET A 700 11.83 36.98 11.85
N GLU A 701 12.38 35.76 11.95
CA GLU A 701 13.67 35.41 11.36
C GLU A 701 13.68 35.60 9.83
N LEU A 702 12.61 35.18 9.15
CA LEU A 702 12.43 35.42 7.72
C LEU A 702 12.39 36.92 7.44
N PHE A 703 11.60 37.69 8.20
CA PHE A 703 11.48 39.13 8.00
C PHE A 703 12.81 39.87 8.19
N LEU A 704 13.60 39.48 9.19
CA LEU A 704 14.95 40.00 9.43
C LEU A 704 15.90 39.65 8.27
N SER A 705 15.84 38.42 7.75
CA SER A 705 16.66 37.99 6.61
C SER A 705 16.35 38.79 5.34
N LEU A 706 15.05 39.03 5.08
CA LEU A 706 14.59 39.82 3.95
C LEU A 706 15.02 41.30 4.07
N THR A 707 14.91 41.89 5.26
CA THR A 707 15.20 43.31 5.47
C THR A 707 16.69 43.63 5.63
N GLY A 708 17.49 42.68 6.11
CA GLY A 708 18.94 42.84 6.29
C GLY A 708 19.72 42.77 4.98
N ASP A 709 19.42 41.79 4.13
CA ASP A 709 20.15 41.57 2.86
C ASP A 709 19.56 42.35 1.67
N ALA A 710 18.36 42.91 1.81
CA ALA A 710 17.74 43.78 0.83
C ALA A 710 17.16 45.05 1.49
N PRO A 711 18.02 45.97 1.98
CA PRO A 711 17.59 47.20 2.66
C PRO A 711 16.82 48.17 1.75
N GLN A 712 16.91 48.05 0.42
CA GLN A 712 16.05 48.73 -0.55
C GLN A 712 14.58 48.27 -0.51
N ILE A 713 14.32 47.10 0.10
CA ILE A 713 12.96 46.71 0.45
C ILE A 713 12.49 47.70 1.50
N SER A 714 13.15 47.76 2.68
CA SER A 714 12.90 48.61 3.88
C SER A 714 12.95 50.12 3.67
N SER A 715 13.82 50.61 2.80
CA SER A 715 14.01 52.04 2.52
C SER A 715 13.13 52.56 1.38
N GLY A 716 11.81 52.62 1.63
CA GLY A 716 10.93 53.65 1.08
C GLY A 716 10.39 53.51 -0.35
N GLY A 717 11.02 52.80 -1.29
CA GLY A 717 10.48 52.62 -2.65
C GLY A 717 9.53 51.42 -2.76
N THR A 718 10.03 50.26 -2.33
CA THR A 718 9.36 48.96 -2.40
C THR A 718 8.28 48.79 -1.33
N TRP A 719 8.55 49.20 -0.07
CA TRP A 719 7.52 49.22 0.97
C TRP A 719 6.37 50.16 0.64
N ARG A 720 6.64 51.37 0.14
CA ARG A 720 5.56 52.30 -0.23
C ARG A 720 4.70 51.72 -1.35
N SER A 721 5.32 51.10 -2.36
CA SER A 721 4.58 50.46 -3.45
C SER A 721 3.77 49.24 -2.97
N CYS A 722 4.31 48.39 -2.09
CA CYS A 722 3.55 47.28 -1.52
C CYS A 722 2.45 47.71 -0.54
N CYS A 723 2.66 48.79 0.24
CA CYS A 723 1.61 49.39 1.07
C CYS A 723 0.51 50.08 0.25
N CYS A 724 0.77 50.48 -1.00
CA CYS A 724 -0.26 51.00 -1.91
C CYS A 724 -1.13 49.91 -2.56
N TYR A 725 -0.74 48.62 -2.44
CA TYR A 725 -1.51 47.46 -2.90
C TYR A 725 -2.38 46.82 -1.81
N ALA A 726 -2.30 47.31 -0.57
CA ALA A 726 -3.24 47.02 0.51
C ALA A 726 -4.38 48.04 0.51
#